data_AF-A0A2D7HH92-F1
#
_entry.id   AF-A0A2D7HH92-F1
#
_cell.length_a   1.000
_cell.length_b   1.000
_cell.length_c   1.000
_cell.angle_alpha   90.00
_cell.angle_beta   90.00
_cell.angle_gamma   90.00
#
_symmetry.space_group_name_H-M   'P 1'
#
loop_
_entity.id
_entity.type
_entity.pdbx_description
1 polymer ?
#
loop_
_entity_poly.entity_id
_entity_poly.type
_entity_poly.pdbx_seq_one_letter_code
_entity_poly.pdbx_strand_id
1 'polypeptide(L)'
;MVDTGYEHQTRRPHDRGPHALPLFSFVIRPILAVCSVPVALALTLTFTLQTPASCQAPTSPPDKSASPSGKAATSAISSLEFSQYDTDDSGTLSEDELRVASEKSPLMTRTIAELDLSGDGVVTPQEFFATQEPGEEPATETASPSEDPFLRILQRAIEAMDESYDGWLYRPEETVDSTMFTINYNASISPDGQRRLDRGLILHADSDRNRKITRDEAVRFLETQLGIRWITGDLLRTEQGQVVDFANFLRCDVNKDNVLTKSEFVDTWWNSETDEQDFESFDSDRDGLVSLSEFAVREGPYLRKPIQLFEEADTDADQLLSKAELRASIRNPRKHLVSSNIKAFDDDGDEQLSLAEFRVSMLANFNYPWEMRPKDIDRDGLLSYKEFKFHTRDLFQLQRRYYFHRLDSDGNKKLDASEFDFEPYKLHTLYRVSVDGEQSEQIYRNEKFPVVSSPSISPDGAWVLFDASPPDRSNLSQIILMKTNGDDARDVCKGQMPSWSGKGSRFACCRYEQGASIWIMNTDGTPHKRIDDGWAAQWSPDGQTIAYTNDNSIRLYDLASGKITTALAKGEHHYQYIYWNMSWSPDSRQLAFKGKTETHQEIGILSIAGPTRVRNRFSTNESMGEDLAWSPDGKRLLFNMYSPTHRRELIFQLDVAGTTSPRLVPEINTSMPWTSICFSPDGTWMILASPN
;
A
#
# COMPACT_ATOMS: atom_id res chain seq x y z
N MET A 1 -14.63 0.73 19.76
CA MET A 1 -15.57 1.77 19.29
C MET A 1 -14.81 2.74 18.41
N VAL A 2 -14.93 2.54 17.10
CA VAL A 2 -14.78 3.58 16.07
C VAL A 2 -15.94 3.27 15.13
N ASP A 3 -16.94 4.14 15.11
CA ASP A 3 -18.22 3.88 14.47
C ASP A 3 -18.48 4.97 13.43
N THR A 4 -18.42 4.59 12.17
CA THR A 4 -18.53 5.49 11.01
C THR A 4 -20.00 5.67 10.68
N GLY A 5 -20.67 6.56 11.41
CA GLY A 5 -22.11 6.77 11.30
C GLY A 5 -22.54 7.41 9.99
N TYR A 6 -23.21 6.63 9.15
CA TYR A 6 -24.09 7.10 8.07
C TYR A 6 -25.40 6.31 8.10
N GLU A 7 -26.39 6.80 8.85
CA GLU A 7 -27.79 6.41 8.65
C GLU A 7 -28.70 7.65 8.68
N HIS A 8 -29.35 7.92 7.55
CA HIS A 8 -30.46 8.85 7.48
C HIS A 8 -31.72 8.19 8.06
N GLN A 9 -32.18 8.62 9.24
CA GLN A 9 -33.58 8.43 9.64
C GLN A 9 -34.23 9.69 10.19
N THR A 10 -35.48 9.89 9.79
CA THR A 10 -36.29 11.08 10.01
C THR A 10 -36.96 11.08 11.39
N ARG A 11 -37.04 12.25 12.02
CA ARG A 11 -37.68 12.45 13.34
C ARG A 11 -39.20 12.21 13.30
N ARG A 12 -39.77 11.63 14.38
CA ARG A 12 -40.75 12.29 15.32
C ARG A 12 -41.13 11.36 16.52
N PRO A 13 -41.75 11.86 17.62
CA PRO A 13 -41.31 11.49 18.98
C PRO A 13 -42.40 11.02 19.99
N HIS A 14 -41.95 10.80 21.24
CA HIS A 14 -42.68 10.47 22.49
C HIS A 14 -43.12 9.00 22.65
N ASP A 15 -43.16 8.38 23.84
CA ASP A 15 -43.47 8.95 25.17
C ASP A 15 -42.76 8.25 26.39
N ARG A 16 -43.12 8.66 27.63
CA ARG A 16 -42.49 8.41 28.96
C ARG A 16 -42.34 6.95 29.46
N GLY A 17 -41.40 6.75 30.41
CA GLY A 17 -41.60 5.81 31.55
C GLY A 17 -40.33 5.13 32.12
N PRO A 18 -40.05 5.12 33.45
CA PRO A 18 -38.77 4.64 34.01
C PRO A 18 -38.85 3.33 34.82
N HIS A 19 -37.84 2.44 34.74
CA HIS A 19 -37.61 1.42 35.77
C HIS A 19 -36.14 1.01 36.00
N ALA A 20 -35.73 1.17 37.27
CA ALA A 20 -34.76 0.43 38.10
C ALA A 20 -33.53 -0.33 37.53
N LEU A 21 -32.40 -0.12 38.22
CA LEU A 21 -31.17 -0.94 38.22
C LEU A 21 -31.41 -2.38 38.75
N PRO A 22 -30.45 -3.30 38.53
CA PRO A 22 -29.51 -3.56 39.63
C PRO A 22 -28.02 -3.61 39.22
N LEU A 23 -27.15 -3.27 40.17
CA LEU A 23 -25.71 -3.49 40.08
C LEU A 23 -25.36 -4.97 40.27
N PHE A 24 -24.42 -5.48 39.46
CA PHE A 24 -23.60 -6.64 39.83
C PHE A 24 -22.12 -6.29 39.70
N SER A 25 -21.39 -6.49 40.80
CA SER A 25 -19.93 -6.38 40.85
C SER A 25 -19.34 -7.77 40.60
N PHE A 26 -18.36 -7.88 39.70
CA PHE A 26 -17.56 -9.09 39.56
C PHE A 26 -16.07 -8.78 39.50
N VAL A 27 -15.31 -9.52 40.31
CA VAL A 27 -13.86 -9.40 40.50
C VAL A 27 -13.14 -10.10 39.36
N ILE A 28 -12.23 -9.40 38.68
CA ILE A 28 -11.36 -9.99 37.66
C ILE A 28 -10.15 -10.65 38.34
N ARG A 29 -10.00 -11.96 38.13
CA ARG A 29 -8.71 -12.67 38.27
C ARG A 29 -8.12 -12.88 36.87
N PRO A 30 -6.82 -12.68 36.64
CA PRO A 30 -6.20 -13.02 35.37
C PRO A 30 -5.99 -14.55 35.27
N ILE A 31 -6.32 -15.13 34.11
CA ILE A 31 -5.87 -16.47 33.72
C ILE A 31 -4.85 -16.29 32.60
N LEU A 32 -3.60 -16.67 32.87
CA LEU A 32 -2.57 -16.84 31.85
C LEU A 32 -2.81 -18.18 31.16
N ALA A 33 -3.07 -18.16 29.86
CA ALA A 33 -3.06 -19.34 29.00
C ALA A 33 -1.88 -19.22 28.03
N VAL A 34 -0.85 -20.04 28.23
CA VAL A 34 0.27 -20.21 27.30
C VAL A 34 -0.02 -21.45 26.48
N CYS A 35 -0.23 -21.29 25.17
CA CYS A 35 -0.34 -22.41 24.24
C CYS A 35 0.99 -22.59 23.49
N SER A 36 1.76 -23.60 23.90
CA SER A 36 2.94 -24.08 23.20
C SER A 36 2.55 -25.14 22.16
N VAL A 37 2.92 -24.94 20.90
CA VAL A 37 2.81 -25.97 19.84
C VAL A 37 4.15 -26.70 19.71
N PRO A 38 4.19 -28.05 19.75
CA PRO A 38 5.42 -28.81 19.60
C PRO A 38 5.78 -29.05 18.13
N VAL A 39 7.07 -28.93 17.82
CA VAL A 39 7.68 -29.37 16.54
C VAL A 39 8.37 -30.71 16.75
N ALA A 40 8.01 -31.73 15.96
CA ALA A 40 8.69 -33.02 15.81
C ALA A 40 8.03 -33.80 14.64
N LEU A 41 8.69 -34.66 13.88
CA LEU A 41 10.10 -34.81 13.48
C LEU A 41 10.10 -35.75 12.24
N ALA A 42 11.13 -35.71 11.39
CA ALA A 42 11.23 -36.58 10.20
C ALA A 42 11.57 -38.05 10.53
N LEU A 43 11.16 -39.00 9.68
CA LEU A 43 11.98 -40.16 9.25
C LEU A 43 11.33 -40.97 8.10
N THR A 44 12.14 -41.83 7.48
CA THR A 44 11.95 -42.49 6.17
C THR A 44 11.58 -44.00 6.25
N LEU A 45 11.42 -44.64 5.07
CA LEU A 45 11.57 -46.09 4.73
C LEU A 45 10.32 -46.98 4.47
N THR A 46 9.98 -47.09 3.17
CA THR A 46 9.94 -48.33 2.32
C THR A 46 9.09 -49.59 2.63
N PHE A 47 8.39 -50.06 1.58
CA PHE A 47 8.05 -51.46 1.18
C PHE A 47 7.23 -52.34 2.18
N THR A 48 6.15 -53.06 1.82
CA THR A 48 6.02 -54.03 0.70
C THR A 48 4.54 -54.45 0.49
N LEU A 49 4.26 -55.17 -0.62
CA LEU A 49 2.94 -55.70 -1.01
C LEU A 49 2.38 -56.82 -0.09
N GLN A 50 1.04 -56.92 0.00
CA GLN A 50 0.34 -58.22 -0.05
C GLN A 50 -1.17 -58.09 -0.40
N THR A 51 -1.60 -58.78 -1.46
CA THR A 51 -2.98 -59.22 -1.71
C THR A 51 -3.05 -60.74 -1.43
N PRO A 52 -4.24 -61.39 -1.23
CA PRO A 52 -5.07 -61.77 -2.39
C PRO A 52 -6.61 -61.93 -2.14
N ALA A 53 -7.37 -62.01 -3.24
CA ALA A 53 -8.61 -62.84 -3.45
C ALA A 53 -9.87 -62.63 -2.56
N SER A 54 -11.12 -62.86 -3.01
CA SER A 54 -11.73 -63.03 -4.34
C SER A 54 -13.28 -63.05 -4.24
N CYS A 55 -13.96 -63.12 -5.40
CA CYS A 55 -15.32 -63.64 -5.65
C CYS A 55 -16.58 -62.74 -5.64
N GLN A 56 -17.00 -62.43 -6.87
CA GLN A 56 -18.33 -62.65 -7.49
C GLN A 56 -19.53 -61.70 -7.21
N ALA A 57 -20.09 -61.21 -8.32
CA ALA A 57 -21.43 -60.62 -8.46
C ALA A 57 -22.51 -61.71 -8.67
N PRO A 58 -23.82 -61.37 -8.78
CA PRO A 58 -24.38 -61.20 -10.13
C PRO A 58 -25.62 -60.26 -10.31
N THR A 59 -26.01 -60.08 -11.59
CA THR A 59 -27.37 -59.80 -12.16
C THR A 59 -28.02 -58.39 -12.17
N SER A 60 -28.21 -57.89 -13.40
CA SER A 60 -29.14 -56.82 -13.89
C SER A 60 -30.44 -57.46 -14.46
N PRO A 61 -31.31 -56.85 -15.34
CA PRO A 61 -31.59 -55.46 -15.81
C PRO A 61 -33.15 -55.17 -15.77
N PRO A 62 -33.88 -54.48 -16.70
CA PRO A 62 -33.58 -53.47 -17.77
C PRO A 62 -34.55 -52.24 -17.90
N ASP A 63 -34.15 -51.20 -18.65
CA ASP A 63 -34.83 -50.57 -19.84
C ASP A 63 -34.05 -49.30 -20.29
N LYS A 64 -33.62 -49.14 -21.57
CA LYS A 64 -34.29 -48.53 -22.75
C LYS A 64 -34.86 -47.11 -22.48
N SER A 65 -34.64 -46.04 -23.27
CA SER A 65 -33.78 -45.70 -24.44
C SER A 65 -33.76 -44.13 -24.55
N ALA A 66 -33.11 -43.38 -25.48
CA ALA A 66 -32.39 -43.64 -26.74
C ALA A 66 -31.33 -42.53 -27.04
N SER A 67 -30.72 -42.57 -28.23
CA SER A 67 -29.66 -41.69 -28.79
C SER A 67 -30.21 -40.60 -29.77
N PRO A 68 -29.44 -39.63 -30.38
CA PRO A 68 -28.01 -39.72 -30.78
C PRO A 68 -27.12 -38.44 -30.74
N SER A 69 -25.87 -38.66 -31.19
CA SER A 69 -24.74 -37.74 -31.53
C SER A 69 -23.97 -37.06 -30.37
N GLY A 70 -22.63 -37.04 -30.37
CA GLY A 70 -21.67 -37.78 -31.22
C GLY A 70 -20.20 -37.47 -30.92
N LYS A 71 -19.41 -38.48 -30.55
CA LYS A 71 -17.93 -38.56 -30.61
C LYS A 71 -17.58 -40.05 -30.67
N ALA A 72 -16.72 -40.48 -31.60
CA ALA A 72 -16.43 -41.89 -31.82
C ALA A 72 -14.93 -42.15 -32.06
N ALA A 73 -14.44 -43.20 -31.39
CA ALA A 73 -13.31 -44.06 -31.78
C ALA A 73 -11.93 -43.43 -32.06
N THR A 74 -11.04 -43.44 -31.04
CA THR A 74 -9.58 -43.37 -31.26
C THR A 74 -8.71 -44.12 -30.24
N SER A 75 -9.26 -45.01 -29.38
CA SER A 75 -8.51 -45.65 -28.28
C SER A 75 -8.50 -47.19 -28.27
N ALA A 76 -8.70 -47.84 -29.43
CA ALA A 76 -8.86 -49.30 -29.51
C ALA A 76 -8.08 -49.98 -30.65
N ILE A 77 -7.03 -49.34 -31.19
CA ILE A 77 -6.28 -49.86 -32.36
C ILE A 77 -4.81 -50.19 -32.05
N SER A 78 -4.17 -49.57 -31.05
CA SER A 78 -2.72 -49.78 -30.79
C SER A 78 -2.35 -51.16 -30.21
N SER A 79 -3.17 -51.74 -29.32
CA SER A 79 -2.76 -52.95 -28.57
C SER A 79 -2.68 -54.25 -29.38
N LEU A 80 -3.19 -54.30 -30.61
CA LEU A 80 -3.09 -55.46 -31.50
C LEU A 80 -1.80 -55.49 -32.34
N GLU A 81 -1.12 -54.36 -32.53
CA GLU A 81 0.11 -54.33 -33.34
C GLU A 81 1.39 -54.66 -32.56
N PHE A 82 1.34 -54.63 -31.23
CA PHE A 82 2.48 -54.96 -30.36
C PHE A 82 2.60 -56.49 -30.14
N SER A 83 1.49 -57.15 -29.81
CA SER A 83 1.43 -58.58 -29.44
C SER A 83 1.66 -59.57 -30.58
N GLN A 84 1.89 -59.09 -31.81
CA GLN A 84 2.35 -59.89 -32.95
C GLN A 84 3.89 -60.02 -33.04
N TYR A 85 4.62 -59.22 -32.25
CA TYR A 85 6.09 -59.20 -32.21
C TYR A 85 6.67 -59.74 -30.89
N ASP A 86 5.89 -59.65 -29.81
CA ASP A 86 6.12 -60.36 -28.54
C ASP A 86 5.84 -61.85 -28.76
N THR A 87 6.91 -62.64 -28.95
CA THR A 87 6.84 -64.06 -29.31
C THR A 87 7.00 -64.99 -28.13
N ASP A 88 7.45 -64.49 -26.97
CA ASP A 88 7.50 -65.22 -25.71
C ASP A 88 6.38 -64.87 -24.73
N ASP A 89 5.49 -63.93 -25.09
CA ASP A 89 4.32 -63.46 -24.32
C ASP A 89 4.75 -62.81 -22.98
N SER A 90 5.92 -62.16 -22.98
CA SER A 90 6.53 -61.51 -21.80
C SER A 90 5.92 -60.15 -21.47
N GLY A 91 5.21 -59.52 -22.41
CA GLY A 91 4.68 -58.16 -22.31
C GLY A 91 5.67 -57.06 -22.69
N THR A 92 6.83 -57.43 -23.24
CA THR A 92 7.94 -56.54 -23.64
C THR A 92 8.62 -57.09 -24.90
N LEU A 93 9.27 -56.24 -25.70
CA LEU A 93 10.06 -56.70 -26.85
C LEU A 93 11.56 -56.73 -26.52
N SER A 94 12.17 -57.89 -26.75
CA SER A 94 13.63 -58.07 -26.67
C SER A 94 14.37 -57.65 -27.95
N GLU A 95 15.70 -57.51 -27.89
CA GLU A 95 16.53 -57.08 -29.02
C GLU A 95 16.39 -58.02 -30.24
N ASP A 96 16.32 -59.34 -30.00
CA ASP A 96 16.15 -60.33 -31.06
C ASP A 96 14.75 -60.30 -31.69
N GLU A 97 13.71 -59.97 -30.93
CA GLU A 97 12.34 -59.83 -31.42
C GLU A 97 12.15 -58.55 -32.23
N LEU A 98 12.69 -57.43 -31.73
CA LEU A 98 12.69 -56.16 -32.46
C LEU A 98 13.46 -56.30 -33.80
N ARG A 99 14.58 -57.05 -33.79
CA ARG A 99 15.34 -57.40 -35.00
C ARG A 99 14.51 -58.23 -35.98
N VAL A 100 13.81 -59.27 -35.52
CA VAL A 100 12.91 -60.10 -36.37
C VAL A 100 11.68 -59.31 -36.86
N ALA A 101 11.22 -58.31 -36.11
CA ALA A 101 10.16 -57.39 -36.54
C ALA A 101 10.64 -56.44 -37.64
N SER A 102 11.86 -55.89 -37.52
CA SER A 102 12.47 -55.01 -38.52
C SER A 102 12.64 -55.67 -39.91
N GLU A 103 12.88 -56.98 -39.95
CA GLU A 103 12.97 -57.75 -41.20
C GLU A 103 11.60 -57.94 -41.90
N LYS A 104 10.48 -57.72 -41.20
CA LYS A 104 9.11 -57.97 -41.71
C LYS A 104 8.34 -56.72 -42.10
N SER A 105 8.69 -55.54 -41.59
CA SER A 105 7.96 -54.29 -41.85
C SER A 105 8.90 -53.11 -42.14
N PRO A 106 8.78 -52.44 -43.31
CA PRO A 106 9.68 -51.34 -43.71
C PRO A 106 9.48 -50.02 -42.92
N LEU A 107 8.61 -50.01 -41.91
CA LEU A 107 8.43 -48.90 -40.96
C LEU A 107 9.19 -49.12 -39.65
N MET A 108 9.68 -50.34 -39.37
CA MET A 108 10.45 -50.66 -38.17
C MET A 108 11.96 -50.69 -38.46
N THR A 109 12.53 -49.55 -38.84
CA THR A 109 13.98 -49.39 -39.04
C THR A 109 14.73 -48.98 -37.77
N ARG A 110 14.00 -48.83 -36.64
CA ARG A 110 14.53 -48.30 -35.38
C ARG A 110 15.19 -49.38 -34.51
N THR A 111 16.22 -48.98 -33.78
CA THR A 111 16.93 -49.88 -32.84
C THR A 111 16.40 -49.77 -31.41
N ILE A 112 16.73 -50.73 -30.53
CA ILE A 112 16.35 -50.64 -29.11
C ILE A 112 16.82 -49.32 -28.48
N ALA A 113 18.03 -48.85 -28.83
CA ALA A 113 18.57 -47.58 -28.33
C ALA A 113 17.79 -46.31 -28.77
N GLU A 114 16.80 -46.44 -29.65
CA GLU A 114 15.90 -45.36 -30.09
C GLU A 114 14.48 -45.50 -29.55
N LEU A 115 14.16 -46.61 -28.86
CA LEU A 115 12.83 -46.94 -28.34
C LEU A 115 12.81 -47.15 -26.82
N ASP A 116 13.86 -47.71 -26.25
CA ASP A 116 14.05 -47.88 -24.81
C ASP A 116 14.32 -46.51 -24.15
N LEU A 117 13.26 -45.90 -23.63
CA LEU A 117 13.31 -44.60 -22.94
C LEU A 117 13.64 -44.77 -21.46
N SER A 118 13.44 -45.97 -20.90
CA SER A 118 13.73 -46.30 -19.51
C SER A 118 15.20 -46.68 -19.26
N GLY A 119 15.90 -47.13 -20.30
CA GLY A 119 17.28 -47.60 -20.29
C GLY A 119 17.48 -48.99 -19.69
N ASP A 120 16.43 -49.83 -19.69
CA ASP A 120 16.45 -51.16 -19.04
C ASP A 120 16.79 -52.33 -19.99
N GLY A 121 16.89 -52.06 -21.29
CA GLY A 121 17.30 -53.02 -22.33
C GLY A 121 16.15 -53.80 -22.97
N VAL A 122 14.89 -53.51 -22.64
CA VAL A 122 13.71 -54.02 -23.34
C VAL A 122 12.80 -52.87 -23.79
N VAL A 123 11.82 -53.15 -24.65
CA VAL A 123 10.87 -52.12 -25.11
C VAL A 123 9.45 -52.48 -24.67
N THR A 124 8.88 -51.70 -23.76
CA THR A 124 7.49 -51.85 -23.33
C THR A 124 6.49 -51.38 -24.41
N PRO A 125 5.19 -51.76 -24.32
CA PRO A 125 4.16 -51.22 -25.21
C PRO A 125 4.07 -49.69 -25.16
N GLN A 126 4.34 -49.09 -24.00
CA GLN A 126 4.26 -47.64 -23.82
C GLN A 126 5.40 -46.94 -24.59
N GLU A 127 6.62 -47.43 -24.47
CA GLU A 127 7.79 -46.97 -25.23
C GLU A 127 7.64 -47.18 -26.74
N PHE A 128 7.11 -48.32 -27.15
CA PHE A 128 6.87 -48.66 -28.55
C PHE A 128 5.94 -47.67 -29.26
N PHE A 129 4.90 -47.18 -28.57
CA PHE A 129 3.96 -46.20 -29.13
C PHE A 129 4.34 -44.73 -28.84
N ALA A 130 5.07 -44.44 -27.77
CA ALA A 130 5.53 -43.09 -27.42
C ALA A 130 6.33 -42.41 -28.54
N THR A 131 7.02 -43.19 -29.39
CA THR A 131 7.80 -42.66 -30.52
C THR A 131 7.05 -42.66 -31.87
N GLN A 132 5.79 -43.10 -31.90
CA GLN A 132 4.92 -43.00 -33.09
C GLN A 132 4.12 -41.70 -33.14
N GLU A 133 3.89 -41.05 -32.00
CA GLU A 133 3.36 -39.68 -31.97
C GLU A 133 4.50 -38.68 -32.22
N PRO A 134 4.34 -37.71 -33.15
CA PRO A 134 5.37 -36.72 -33.42
C PRO A 134 5.43 -35.66 -32.32
N GLY A 135 6.17 -35.97 -31.25
CA GLY A 135 6.76 -35.00 -30.33
C GLY A 135 5.78 -34.16 -29.49
N GLU A 136 5.24 -34.75 -28.43
CA GLU A 136 5.02 -33.99 -27.19
C GLU A 136 6.25 -34.16 -26.29
N GLU A 137 7.13 -33.15 -26.28
CA GLU A 137 8.06 -32.94 -25.17
C GLU A 137 7.25 -32.78 -23.86
N PRO A 138 7.80 -33.11 -22.68
CA PRO A 138 7.10 -32.92 -21.42
C PRO A 138 6.71 -31.45 -21.31
N ALA A 139 5.41 -31.18 -21.25
CA ALA A 139 4.89 -29.83 -21.39
C ALA A 139 5.46 -28.86 -20.35
N THR A 140 6.51 -28.13 -20.74
CA THR A 140 6.46 -26.68 -20.58
C THR A 140 5.13 -26.26 -21.17
N GLU A 141 4.20 -25.81 -20.33
CA GLU A 141 2.97 -25.21 -20.82
C GLU A 141 3.39 -23.98 -21.64
N THR A 142 3.61 -24.11 -22.94
CA THR A 142 3.77 -22.94 -23.81
C THR A 142 2.38 -22.35 -23.97
N ALA A 143 2.14 -21.23 -23.29
CA ALA A 143 0.89 -20.49 -23.47
C ALA A 143 0.70 -20.25 -24.96
N SER A 144 -0.53 -20.38 -25.46
CA SER A 144 -0.82 -19.78 -26.77
C SER A 144 -0.39 -18.32 -26.70
N PRO A 145 0.32 -17.73 -27.70
CA PRO A 145 0.88 -16.38 -27.59
C PRO A 145 -0.14 -15.29 -27.20
N SER A 146 -1.43 -15.56 -27.43
CA SER A 146 -2.57 -14.75 -27.01
C SER A 146 -2.87 -14.74 -25.51
N GLU A 147 -2.63 -15.84 -24.78
CA GLU A 147 -2.96 -15.95 -23.36
C GLU A 147 -1.92 -15.18 -22.53
N ASP A 148 -2.36 -14.60 -21.42
CA ASP A 148 -1.51 -13.81 -20.53
C ASP A 148 -0.75 -14.69 -19.52
N PRO A 149 0.60 -14.75 -19.58
CA PRO A 149 1.40 -15.55 -18.64
C PRO A 149 1.21 -15.13 -17.18
N PHE A 150 0.74 -13.90 -16.91
CA PHE A 150 0.45 -13.44 -15.55
C PHE A 150 -0.75 -14.17 -14.92
N LEU A 151 -1.70 -14.70 -15.73
CA LEU A 151 -2.83 -15.49 -15.22
C LEU A 151 -2.38 -16.82 -14.59
N ARG A 152 -1.22 -17.36 -14.97
CA ARG A 152 -0.65 -18.55 -14.33
C ARG A 152 -0.23 -18.30 -12.89
N ILE A 153 0.14 -17.05 -12.57
CA ILE A 153 0.44 -16.62 -11.20
C ILE A 153 -0.84 -16.63 -10.36
N LEU A 154 -1.97 -16.18 -10.93
CA LEU A 154 -3.28 -16.31 -10.31
C LEU A 154 -3.68 -17.78 -10.14
N GLN A 155 -3.55 -18.60 -11.19
CA GLN A 155 -3.91 -20.02 -11.15
C GLN A 155 -3.14 -20.77 -10.05
N ARG A 156 -1.81 -20.60 -9.97
CA ARG A 156 -0.99 -21.18 -8.89
C ARG A 156 -1.37 -20.65 -7.49
N ALA A 157 -1.80 -19.39 -7.37
CA ALA A 157 -2.28 -18.85 -6.10
C ALA A 157 -3.64 -19.45 -5.69
N ILE A 158 -4.52 -19.74 -6.65
CA ILE A 158 -5.80 -20.43 -6.43
C ILE A 158 -5.55 -21.89 -6.02
N GLU A 159 -4.65 -22.60 -6.70
CA GLU A 159 -4.27 -23.97 -6.38
C GLU A 159 -3.68 -24.09 -4.97
N ALA A 160 -2.69 -23.25 -4.64
CA ALA A 160 -2.11 -23.22 -3.29
C ALA A 160 -3.13 -22.85 -2.20
N MET A 161 -4.13 -22.02 -2.53
CA MET A 161 -5.25 -21.74 -1.65
C MET A 161 -6.15 -22.96 -1.49
N ASP A 162 -6.56 -23.63 -2.57
CA ASP A 162 -7.40 -24.83 -2.53
C ASP A 162 -6.75 -25.96 -1.73
N GLU A 163 -5.43 -26.17 -1.90
CA GLU A 163 -4.63 -27.09 -1.10
C GLU A 163 -4.61 -26.71 0.39
N SER A 164 -4.43 -25.42 0.71
CA SER A 164 -4.39 -24.93 2.10
C SER A 164 -5.72 -25.08 2.87
N TYR A 165 -6.82 -25.35 2.16
CA TYR A 165 -8.16 -25.60 2.70
C TYR A 165 -8.66 -27.01 2.37
N ASP A 166 -7.76 -28.00 2.44
CA ASP A 166 -8.06 -29.43 2.25
C ASP A 166 -8.84 -29.72 0.95
N GLY A 167 -8.36 -29.18 -0.17
CA GLY A 167 -8.96 -29.36 -1.50
C GLY A 167 -10.30 -28.65 -1.68
N TRP A 168 -10.37 -27.35 -1.39
CA TRP A 168 -11.61 -26.56 -1.44
C TRP A 168 -12.32 -26.58 -2.80
N LEU A 169 -11.57 -26.69 -3.91
CA LEU A 169 -12.10 -26.94 -5.26
C LEU A 169 -13.13 -28.08 -5.34
N TYR A 170 -12.93 -29.16 -4.57
CA TYR A 170 -13.83 -30.32 -4.56
C TYR A 170 -15.03 -30.15 -3.61
N ARG A 171 -15.08 -29.05 -2.85
CA ARG A 171 -16.08 -28.75 -1.82
C ARG A 171 -16.55 -27.28 -1.91
N PRO A 172 -17.00 -26.80 -3.08
CA PRO A 172 -17.25 -25.36 -3.33
C PRO A 172 -18.36 -24.74 -2.47
N GLU A 173 -19.27 -25.57 -1.94
CA GLU A 173 -20.34 -25.18 -1.01
C GLU A 173 -19.84 -24.88 0.42
N GLU A 174 -18.61 -25.30 0.76
CA GLU A 174 -18.02 -25.00 2.07
C GLU A 174 -17.51 -23.55 2.13
N THR A 175 -17.53 -23.01 3.34
CA THR A 175 -17.14 -21.62 3.61
C THR A 175 -16.19 -21.53 4.79
N VAL A 176 -15.26 -20.57 4.72
CA VAL A 176 -14.24 -20.33 5.76
C VAL A 176 -14.60 -19.07 6.53
N ASP A 177 -14.38 -19.02 7.85
CA ASP A 177 -14.56 -17.80 8.65
C ASP A 177 -13.67 -16.66 8.10
N SER A 178 -14.25 -15.47 7.88
CA SER A 178 -13.54 -14.37 7.22
C SER A 178 -12.36 -13.81 8.02
N THR A 179 -12.36 -13.96 9.34
CA THR A 179 -11.18 -13.63 10.17
C THR A 179 -10.09 -14.68 9.99
N MET A 180 -10.45 -15.97 10.00
CA MET A 180 -9.50 -17.07 9.82
C MET A 180 -8.85 -17.07 8.42
N PHE A 181 -9.65 -16.84 7.38
CA PHE A 181 -9.14 -16.67 6.01
C PHE A 181 -8.12 -15.54 5.92
N THR A 182 -8.44 -14.38 6.53
CA THR A 182 -7.56 -13.21 6.53
C THR A 182 -6.31 -13.41 7.41
N ILE A 183 -6.36 -14.23 8.46
CA ILE A 183 -5.17 -14.64 9.23
C ILE A 183 -4.24 -15.46 8.34
N ASN A 184 -4.76 -16.50 7.68
CA ASN A 184 -3.99 -17.39 6.81
C ASN A 184 -3.34 -16.64 5.64
N TYR A 185 -4.10 -15.75 4.99
CA TYR A 185 -3.57 -14.87 3.95
C TYR A 185 -2.46 -13.94 4.46
N ASN A 186 -2.64 -13.30 5.62
CA ASN A 186 -1.57 -12.47 6.20
C ASN A 186 -0.31 -13.27 6.52
N ALA A 187 -0.44 -14.52 6.99
CA ALA A 187 0.68 -15.41 7.25
C ALA A 187 1.42 -15.81 5.97
N SER A 188 0.72 -16.05 4.85
CA SER A 188 1.35 -16.39 3.58
C SER A 188 2.13 -15.22 2.98
N ILE A 189 1.71 -13.96 3.25
CA ILE A 189 2.38 -12.76 2.73
C ILE A 189 3.38 -12.07 3.69
N SER A 190 3.39 -12.41 4.99
CA SER A 190 4.24 -11.77 6.01
C SER A 190 5.02 -12.82 6.82
N PRO A 191 6.19 -13.30 6.32
CA PRO A 191 6.97 -14.37 6.94
C PRO A 191 7.56 -14.03 8.31
N ASP A 192 7.58 -12.73 8.65
CA ASP A 192 7.98 -12.17 9.93
C ASP A 192 6.87 -12.22 11.00
N GLY A 193 5.62 -12.52 10.60
CA GLY A 193 4.47 -12.66 11.49
C GLY A 193 4.01 -11.38 12.20
N GLN A 194 4.58 -10.21 11.89
CA GLN A 194 4.32 -8.98 12.65
C GLN A 194 3.12 -8.16 12.17
N ARG A 195 2.45 -8.59 11.08
CA ARG A 195 1.38 -7.82 10.47
C ARG A 195 0.07 -7.97 11.27
N ARG A 196 -0.41 -6.85 11.82
CA ARG A 196 -1.72 -6.78 12.46
C ARG A 196 -2.82 -6.99 11.42
N LEU A 197 -3.87 -7.73 11.78
CA LEU A 197 -5.08 -7.76 10.96
C LEU A 197 -5.69 -6.38 10.85
N ASP A 198 -5.87 -5.94 9.61
CA ASP A 198 -6.68 -4.78 9.28
C ASP A 198 -8.14 -5.20 9.09
N ARG A 199 -9.06 -4.45 9.70
CA ARG A 199 -10.50 -4.63 9.51
C ARG A 199 -10.90 -4.34 8.05
N GLY A 200 -10.20 -3.44 7.37
CA GLY A 200 -10.39 -3.17 5.94
C GLY A 200 -10.13 -4.41 5.08
N LEU A 201 -9.10 -5.19 5.41
CA LEU A 201 -8.77 -6.41 4.66
C LEU A 201 -9.81 -7.53 4.86
N ILE A 202 -10.33 -7.70 6.09
CA ILE A 202 -11.42 -8.64 6.36
C ILE A 202 -12.67 -8.25 5.56
N LEU A 203 -13.06 -6.97 5.59
CA LEU A 203 -14.23 -6.45 4.85
C LEU A 203 -14.05 -6.46 3.32
N HIS A 204 -12.82 -6.61 2.83
CA HIS A 204 -12.53 -6.78 1.41
C HIS A 204 -12.69 -8.24 0.97
N ALA A 205 -12.22 -9.20 1.78
CA ALA A 205 -12.46 -10.62 1.51
C ALA A 205 -13.96 -10.99 1.66
N ASP A 206 -14.60 -10.48 2.73
CA ASP A 206 -15.98 -10.74 3.14
C ASP A 206 -16.93 -9.71 2.49
N SER A 207 -17.15 -9.89 1.18
CA SER A 207 -17.77 -8.87 0.33
C SER A 207 -19.23 -8.58 0.68
N ASP A 208 -20.00 -9.62 1.03
CA ASP A 208 -21.39 -9.51 1.48
C ASP A 208 -21.54 -9.28 2.99
N ARG A 209 -20.43 -9.36 3.74
CA ARG A 209 -20.30 -9.15 5.19
C ARG A 209 -21.02 -10.21 6.04
N ASN A 210 -21.24 -11.41 5.51
CA ASN A 210 -21.89 -12.51 6.20
C ASN A 210 -20.97 -13.24 7.22
N ARG A 211 -19.66 -12.94 7.24
CA ARG A 211 -18.56 -13.57 8.03
C ARG A 211 -18.05 -14.90 7.52
N LYS A 212 -18.41 -15.29 6.30
CA LYS A 212 -18.05 -16.56 5.68
C LYS A 212 -17.60 -16.30 4.24
N ILE A 213 -16.37 -16.64 3.96
CA ILE A 213 -15.77 -16.57 2.63
C ILE A 213 -16.20 -17.80 1.85
N THR A 214 -16.86 -17.59 0.72
CA THR A 214 -17.05 -18.61 -0.33
C THR A 214 -15.77 -18.76 -1.17
N ARG A 215 -15.57 -19.90 -1.84
CA ARG A 215 -14.41 -20.09 -2.73
C ARG A 215 -14.34 -18.99 -3.80
N ASP A 216 -15.49 -18.58 -4.33
CA ASP A 216 -15.60 -17.51 -5.33
C ASP A 216 -15.18 -16.13 -4.81
N GLU A 217 -15.49 -15.81 -3.55
CA GLU A 217 -14.99 -14.59 -2.89
C GLU A 217 -13.49 -14.68 -2.63
N ALA A 218 -12.98 -15.85 -2.23
CA ALA A 218 -11.55 -16.07 -2.05
C ALA A 218 -10.78 -15.90 -3.37
N VAL A 219 -11.30 -16.43 -4.48
CA VAL A 219 -10.74 -16.23 -5.84
C VAL A 219 -10.78 -14.76 -6.23
N ARG A 220 -11.92 -14.07 -6.09
CA ARG A 220 -12.03 -12.62 -6.36
C ARG A 220 -11.05 -11.80 -5.52
N PHE A 221 -10.87 -12.18 -4.26
CA PHE A 221 -9.89 -11.55 -3.39
C PHE A 221 -8.45 -11.80 -3.89
N LEU A 222 -8.10 -12.99 -4.38
CA LEU A 222 -6.79 -13.21 -5.01
C LEU A 222 -6.61 -12.39 -6.30
N GLU A 223 -7.64 -12.26 -7.15
CA GLU A 223 -7.62 -11.36 -8.32
C GLU A 223 -7.32 -9.90 -7.92
N THR A 224 -7.91 -9.40 -6.83
CA THR A 224 -7.64 -8.03 -6.34
C THR A 224 -6.31 -7.90 -5.61
N GLN A 225 -5.78 -8.96 -4.98
CA GLN A 225 -4.45 -8.93 -4.38
C GLN A 225 -3.32 -9.05 -5.42
N LEU A 226 -3.60 -9.61 -6.60
CA LEU A 226 -2.70 -9.63 -7.75
C LEU A 226 -2.85 -8.43 -8.70
N GLY A 227 -3.84 -7.57 -8.45
CA GLY A 227 -4.10 -6.38 -9.27
C GLY A 227 -4.61 -6.68 -10.67
N ILE A 228 -5.33 -7.80 -10.81
CA ILE A 228 -6.11 -8.19 -12.00
C ILE A 228 -7.49 -7.51 -11.96
N ARG A 229 -8.05 -7.34 -10.76
CA ARG A 229 -9.26 -6.55 -10.51
C ARG A 229 -9.04 -5.47 -9.45
N TRP A 230 -9.92 -4.46 -9.46
CA TRP A 230 -10.11 -3.55 -8.34
C TRP A 230 -11.16 -4.08 -7.35
N ILE A 231 -11.18 -3.51 -6.13
CA ILE A 231 -12.08 -3.92 -5.03
C ILE A 231 -13.59 -3.79 -5.37
N THR A 232 -13.93 -2.95 -6.34
CA THR A 232 -15.28 -2.77 -6.90
C THR A 232 -15.67 -3.83 -7.94
N GLY A 233 -14.71 -4.66 -8.39
CA GLY A 233 -14.88 -5.67 -9.44
C GLY A 233 -14.36 -5.27 -10.83
N ASP A 234 -14.00 -3.99 -11.04
CA ASP A 234 -13.46 -3.48 -12.30
C ASP A 234 -12.20 -4.25 -12.72
N LEU A 235 -12.07 -4.53 -14.02
CA LEU A 235 -10.97 -5.31 -14.56
C LEU A 235 -9.76 -4.40 -14.88
N LEU A 236 -8.66 -4.60 -14.17
CA LEU A 236 -7.39 -3.88 -14.37
C LEU A 236 -6.47 -4.59 -15.38
N ARG A 237 -6.65 -5.89 -15.61
CA ARG A 237 -5.86 -6.69 -16.56
C ARG A 237 -6.75 -7.64 -17.35
N THR A 238 -6.69 -7.60 -18.68
CA THR A 238 -7.50 -8.46 -19.55
C THR A 238 -6.90 -9.84 -19.72
N GLU A 239 -7.69 -10.82 -20.20
CA GLU A 239 -7.22 -12.18 -20.48
C GLU A 239 -6.10 -12.22 -21.55
N GLN A 240 -6.07 -11.20 -22.42
CA GLN A 240 -5.02 -10.99 -23.43
C GLN A 240 -3.80 -10.25 -22.85
N GLY A 241 -3.81 -9.92 -21.57
CA GLY A 241 -2.71 -9.27 -20.85
C GLY A 241 -2.58 -7.76 -21.13
N GLN A 242 -3.65 -7.10 -21.59
CA GLN A 242 -3.69 -5.63 -21.63
C GLN A 242 -3.87 -5.11 -20.21
N VAL A 243 -3.22 -4.00 -19.86
CA VAL A 243 -3.16 -3.50 -18.47
C VAL A 243 -3.64 -2.05 -18.42
N VAL A 244 -4.62 -1.77 -17.56
CA VAL A 244 -5.07 -0.41 -17.27
C VAL A 244 -3.95 0.35 -16.56
N ASP A 245 -3.69 1.59 -16.99
CA ASP A 245 -2.73 2.51 -16.36
C ASP A 245 -3.27 3.07 -15.03
N PHE A 246 -3.58 2.18 -14.10
CA PHE A 246 -4.13 2.50 -12.77
C PHE A 246 -3.09 3.21 -11.89
N ALA A 247 -1.80 3.10 -12.21
CA ALA A 247 -0.76 3.99 -11.67
C ALA A 247 -1.09 5.47 -11.90
N ASN A 248 -1.50 5.84 -13.12
CA ASN A 248 -1.91 7.20 -13.44
C ASN A 248 -3.20 7.59 -12.68
N PHE A 249 -4.20 6.71 -12.61
CA PHE A 249 -5.42 6.95 -11.82
C PHE A 249 -5.10 7.23 -10.34
N LEU A 250 -4.28 6.39 -9.70
CA LEU A 250 -3.85 6.56 -8.30
C LEU A 250 -3.05 7.84 -8.05
N ARG A 251 -2.38 8.37 -9.08
CA ARG A 251 -1.66 9.65 -9.02
C ARG A 251 -2.61 10.84 -9.10
N CYS A 252 -3.68 10.72 -9.89
CA CYS A 252 -4.70 11.75 -10.04
C CYS A 252 -5.69 11.79 -8.86
N ASP A 253 -5.96 10.65 -8.21
CA ASP A 253 -6.77 10.52 -6.99
C ASP A 253 -6.04 11.12 -5.76
N VAL A 254 -5.87 12.45 -5.77
CA VAL A 254 -5.17 13.22 -4.72
C VAL A 254 -5.91 13.13 -3.40
N ASN A 255 -7.24 13.29 -3.44
CA ASN A 255 -8.07 13.31 -2.24
C ASN A 255 -8.27 11.92 -1.61
N LYS A 256 -8.16 10.85 -2.41
CA LYS A 256 -8.25 9.43 -2.03
C LYS A 256 -9.67 8.92 -1.82
N ASP A 257 -10.65 9.37 -2.59
CA ASP A 257 -12.02 8.85 -2.64
C ASP A 257 -12.25 7.79 -3.74
N ASN A 258 -11.32 7.62 -4.68
CA ASN A 258 -11.38 6.74 -5.86
C ASN A 258 -12.35 7.19 -6.98
N VAL A 259 -12.64 8.48 -7.07
CA VAL A 259 -13.13 9.14 -8.30
C VAL A 259 -12.17 10.25 -8.68
N LEU A 260 -12.17 10.69 -9.94
CA LEU A 260 -11.39 11.86 -10.34
C LEU A 260 -12.33 13.02 -10.61
N THR A 261 -12.18 14.12 -9.87
CA THR A 261 -12.80 15.40 -10.24
C THR A 261 -12.04 16.04 -11.40
N LYS A 262 -12.69 16.95 -12.14
CA LYS A 262 -12.03 17.70 -13.23
C LYS A 262 -10.79 18.49 -12.75
N SER A 263 -10.77 19.00 -11.52
CA SER A 263 -9.58 19.67 -10.96
C SER A 263 -8.45 18.66 -10.74
N GLU A 264 -8.72 17.56 -10.03
CA GLU A 264 -7.72 16.52 -9.77
C GLU A 264 -7.11 15.94 -11.04
N PHE A 265 -7.95 15.72 -12.05
CA PHE A 265 -7.49 15.31 -13.37
C PHE A 265 -6.55 16.36 -13.97
N VAL A 266 -7.04 17.58 -14.25
CA VAL A 266 -6.26 18.64 -14.94
C VAL A 266 -5.00 19.04 -14.17
N ASP A 267 -5.05 19.15 -12.84
CA ASP A 267 -3.93 19.61 -12.00
C ASP A 267 -2.78 18.58 -11.93
N THR A 268 -3.03 17.30 -12.26
CA THR A 268 -2.06 16.20 -12.16
C THR A 268 -1.80 15.46 -13.46
N TRP A 269 -2.58 15.71 -14.51
CA TRP A 269 -2.40 15.09 -15.82
C TRP A 269 -1.06 15.49 -16.44
N TRP A 270 -0.56 14.63 -17.31
CA TRP A 270 0.77 14.81 -17.90
C TRP A 270 0.76 15.60 -19.21
N ASN A 271 -0.42 16.02 -19.72
CA ASN A 271 -0.63 16.46 -21.09
C ASN A 271 -1.39 17.79 -21.22
N SER A 272 -0.80 18.86 -20.68
CA SER A 272 -1.39 20.19 -20.47
C SER A 272 -2.02 20.93 -21.68
N GLU A 273 -2.04 20.33 -22.86
CA GLU A 273 -2.68 20.87 -24.07
C GLU A 273 -4.08 20.31 -24.32
N THR A 274 -4.47 19.16 -23.74
CA THR A 274 -5.80 18.54 -23.96
C THR A 274 -6.53 18.06 -22.69
N ASP A 275 -6.03 18.32 -21.48
CA ASP A 275 -6.58 17.77 -20.22
C ASP A 275 -8.12 17.84 -20.07
N GLU A 276 -8.75 18.95 -20.46
CA GLU A 276 -10.21 19.09 -20.38
C GLU A 276 -10.96 18.19 -21.38
N GLN A 277 -10.42 18.00 -22.58
CA GLN A 277 -10.99 17.13 -23.61
C GLN A 277 -10.74 15.65 -23.29
N ASP A 278 -9.57 15.35 -22.71
CA ASP A 278 -9.26 14.04 -22.14
C ASP A 278 -10.28 13.71 -21.03
N PHE A 279 -10.53 14.61 -20.07
CA PHE A 279 -11.53 14.41 -19.00
C PHE A 279 -12.94 14.15 -19.54
N GLU A 280 -13.43 15.01 -20.45
CA GLU A 280 -14.74 14.86 -21.12
C GLU A 280 -14.85 13.60 -21.99
N SER A 281 -13.73 12.93 -22.30
CA SER A 281 -13.72 11.64 -23.01
C SER A 281 -13.85 10.42 -22.08
N PHE A 282 -13.55 10.59 -20.78
CA PHE A 282 -13.77 9.56 -19.77
C PHE A 282 -15.16 9.67 -19.12
N ASP A 283 -15.56 10.89 -18.74
CA ASP A 283 -16.87 11.21 -18.14
C ASP A 283 -18.01 10.87 -19.13
N SER A 284 -18.46 9.62 -19.07
CA SER A 284 -19.26 8.97 -20.11
C SER A 284 -20.75 9.14 -19.85
N ASP A 285 -21.14 9.23 -18.57
CA ASP A 285 -22.50 9.53 -18.15
C ASP A 285 -22.78 11.02 -17.90
N ARG A 286 -21.72 11.84 -17.84
CA ARG A 286 -21.74 13.31 -17.69
C ARG A 286 -22.18 13.78 -16.31
N ASP A 287 -21.82 13.03 -15.26
CA ASP A 287 -22.03 13.44 -13.87
C ASP A 287 -20.99 14.46 -13.36
N GLY A 288 -19.88 14.64 -14.11
CA GLY A 288 -18.80 15.58 -13.78
C GLY A 288 -17.65 14.97 -12.95
N LEU A 289 -17.65 13.65 -12.80
CA LEU A 289 -16.59 12.83 -12.22
C LEU A 289 -16.08 11.83 -13.25
N VAL A 290 -14.96 11.17 -12.96
CA VAL A 290 -14.51 9.99 -13.69
C VAL A 290 -14.33 8.85 -12.71
N SER A 291 -15.18 7.83 -12.83
CA SER A 291 -15.05 6.58 -12.10
C SER A 291 -13.93 5.70 -12.65
N LEU A 292 -13.50 4.69 -11.87
CA LEU A 292 -12.55 3.70 -12.40
C LEU A 292 -13.16 2.89 -13.55
N SER A 293 -14.46 2.60 -13.52
CA SER A 293 -15.15 1.84 -14.58
C SER A 293 -15.09 2.57 -15.93
N GLU A 294 -15.16 3.90 -15.91
CA GLU A 294 -15.01 4.77 -17.08
C GLU A 294 -13.54 4.93 -17.51
N PHE A 295 -12.63 5.06 -16.55
CA PHE A 295 -11.19 5.11 -16.82
C PHE A 295 -10.67 3.81 -17.45
N ALA A 296 -11.23 2.66 -17.05
CA ALA A 296 -10.84 1.31 -17.48
C ALA A 296 -11.56 0.81 -18.76
N VAL A 297 -12.18 1.70 -19.55
CA VAL A 297 -12.89 1.33 -20.78
C VAL A 297 -11.98 0.55 -21.75
N ARG A 298 -12.53 -0.53 -22.31
CA ARG A 298 -11.80 -1.60 -23.05
C ARG A 298 -11.02 -1.17 -24.30
N GLU A 299 -11.17 0.05 -24.78
CA GLU A 299 -10.38 0.63 -25.88
C GLU A 299 -9.86 2.04 -25.58
N GLY A 300 -9.83 2.45 -24.30
CA GLY A 300 -9.36 3.77 -23.88
C GLY A 300 -7.84 3.96 -24.08
N PRO A 301 -7.35 5.22 -24.23
CA PRO A 301 -5.93 5.52 -24.47
C PRO A 301 -4.98 5.19 -23.30
N TYR A 302 -5.52 4.74 -22.16
CA TYR A 302 -4.80 4.30 -20.96
C TYR A 302 -4.87 2.78 -20.73
N LEU A 303 -5.49 2.03 -21.65
CA LEU A 303 -5.31 0.58 -21.72
C LEU A 303 -4.00 0.27 -22.45
N ARG A 304 -2.96 -0.06 -21.69
CA ARG A 304 -1.63 -0.40 -22.22
C ARG A 304 -1.66 -1.81 -22.81
N LYS A 305 -0.95 -2.00 -23.92
CA LYS A 305 -0.89 -3.25 -24.67
C LYS A 305 0.55 -3.78 -24.65
N PRO A 306 0.95 -4.61 -23.67
CA PRO A 306 2.33 -5.08 -23.53
C PRO A 306 2.91 -5.74 -24.78
N ILE A 307 2.11 -6.46 -25.57
CA ILE A 307 2.58 -7.07 -26.83
C ILE A 307 3.01 -5.98 -27.82
N GLN A 308 2.19 -4.94 -28.02
CA GLN A 308 2.55 -3.80 -28.87
C GLN A 308 3.76 -3.03 -28.31
N LEU A 309 3.85 -2.85 -26.99
CA LEU A 309 5.00 -2.20 -26.35
C LEU A 309 6.30 -3.01 -26.50
N PHE A 310 6.20 -4.32 -26.65
CA PHE A 310 7.32 -5.21 -26.95
C PHE A 310 7.74 -5.04 -28.42
N GLU A 311 6.80 -5.18 -29.35
CA GLU A 311 7.01 -5.01 -30.80
C GLU A 311 7.53 -3.61 -31.19
N GLU A 312 7.18 -2.57 -30.43
CA GLU A 312 7.68 -1.19 -30.60
C GLU A 312 9.07 -0.96 -29.96
N ALA A 313 9.50 -1.86 -29.06
CA ALA A 313 10.79 -1.78 -28.36
C ALA A 313 11.86 -2.67 -28.99
N ASP A 314 11.48 -3.81 -29.58
CA ASP A 314 12.31 -4.69 -30.38
C ASP A 314 12.65 -3.98 -31.71
N THR A 315 13.90 -3.56 -31.86
CA THR A 315 14.35 -2.70 -32.97
C THR A 315 15.16 -3.43 -34.03
N ASP A 316 15.75 -4.59 -33.71
CA ASP A 316 16.43 -5.46 -34.69
C ASP A 316 15.62 -6.71 -35.10
N ALA A 317 14.43 -6.89 -34.50
CA ALA A 317 13.42 -7.90 -34.79
C ALA A 317 13.85 -9.34 -34.45
N ASP A 318 14.63 -9.51 -33.38
CA ASP A 318 15.08 -10.82 -32.88
C ASP A 318 14.09 -11.51 -31.93
N GLN A 319 12.99 -10.84 -31.57
CA GLN A 319 11.94 -11.29 -30.62
C GLN A 319 12.39 -11.37 -29.15
N LEU A 320 13.46 -10.67 -28.81
CA LEU A 320 13.96 -10.45 -27.45
C LEU A 320 14.05 -8.94 -27.20
N LEU A 321 14.21 -8.54 -25.93
CA LEU A 321 14.40 -7.13 -25.57
C LEU A 321 15.71 -6.93 -24.83
N SER A 322 16.70 -6.42 -25.56
CA SER A 322 17.99 -6.09 -24.99
C SER A 322 17.91 -4.93 -23.99
N LYS A 323 18.91 -4.85 -23.11
CA LYS A 323 19.09 -3.71 -22.19
C LYS A 323 19.21 -2.35 -22.87
N ALA A 324 19.64 -2.32 -24.14
CA ALA A 324 19.76 -1.10 -24.92
C ALA A 324 18.38 -0.60 -25.37
N GLU A 325 17.57 -1.51 -25.91
CA GLU A 325 16.21 -1.26 -26.40
C GLU A 325 15.27 -0.84 -25.29
N LEU A 326 15.25 -1.59 -24.19
CA LEU A 326 14.48 -1.24 -22.99
C LEU A 326 14.83 0.17 -22.48
N ARG A 327 16.11 0.59 -22.59
CA ARG A 327 16.52 1.96 -22.20
C ARG A 327 16.17 3.03 -23.23
N ALA A 328 15.95 2.66 -24.49
CA ALA A 328 15.50 3.55 -25.56
C ALA A 328 13.98 3.76 -25.51
N SER A 329 13.21 2.67 -25.38
CA SER A 329 11.73 2.67 -25.40
C SER A 329 11.11 3.18 -24.09
N ILE A 330 11.64 2.80 -22.92
CA ILE A 330 11.03 3.13 -21.63
C ILE A 330 11.26 4.60 -21.27
N ARG A 331 10.19 5.30 -20.87
CA ARG A 331 10.26 6.71 -20.48
C ARG A 331 11.03 6.93 -19.17
N ASN A 332 11.66 8.09 -19.04
CA ASN A 332 12.61 8.42 -17.98
C ASN A 332 12.22 8.10 -16.52
N PRO A 333 10.96 8.18 -16.03
CA PRO A 333 10.68 7.83 -14.63
C PRO A 333 10.79 6.30 -14.36
N ARG A 334 10.54 5.44 -15.37
CA ARG A 334 10.61 3.97 -15.23
C ARG A 334 11.93 3.34 -15.67
N LYS A 335 12.86 4.10 -16.26
CA LYS A 335 14.17 3.57 -16.71
C LYS A 335 15.01 2.90 -15.62
N HIS A 336 14.76 3.23 -14.35
CA HIS A 336 15.44 2.64 -13.21
C HIS A 336 15.17 1.14 -13.07
N LEU A 337 13.95 0.71 -13.40
CA LEU A 337 13.50 -0.69 -13.32
C LEU A 337 14.25 -1.61 -14.29
N VAL A 338 14.80 -1.11 -15.39
CA VAL A 338 15.31 -1.92 -16.51
C VAL A 338 16.37 -2.94 -16.09
N SER A 339 17.35 -2.53 -15.27
CA SER A 339 18.46 -3.44 -14.92
C SER A 339 18.01 -4.54 -13.97
N SER A 340 17.15 -4.18 -12.99
CA SER A 340 16.53 -5.11 -12.06
C SER A 340 15.55 -6.07 -12.75
N ASN A 341 14.81 -5.60 -13.75
CA ASN A 341 13.80 -6.41 -14.42
C ASN A 341 14.41 -7.42 -15.39
N ILE A 342 15.54 -7.13 -16.04
CA ILE A 342 16.28 -8.17 -16.75
C ILE A 342 16.71 -9.24 -15.74
N LYS A 343 17.54 -8.87 -14.75
CA LYS A 343 18.07 -9.80 -13.73
C LYS A 343 17.01 -10.66 -13.00
N ALA A 344 15.79 -10.14 -12.84
CA ALA A 344 14.72 -10.78 -12.06
C ALA A 344 13.63 -11.47 -12.91
N PHE A 345 13.63 -11.30 -14.24
CA PHE A 345 12.62 -11.92 -15.12
C PHE A 345 13.20 -12.71 -16.28
N ASP A 346 14.49 -12.55 -16.58
CA ASP A 346 15.30 -13.48 -17.39
C ASP A 346 15.34 -14.86 -16.70
N ASP A 347 14.51 -15.79 -17.18
CA ASP A 347 14.36 -17.15 -16.65
C ASP A 347 15.26 -18.17 -17.36
N ASP A 348 15.75 -17.89 -18.58
CA ASP A 348 16.67 -18.76 -19.33
C ASP A 348 18.16 -18.36 -19.24
N GLY A 349 18.44 -17.12 -18.81
CA GLY A 349 19.77 -16.61 -18.49
C GLY A 349 20.50 -15.94 -19.65
N ASP A 350 19.78 -15.42 -20.65
CA ASP A 350 20.37 -14.82 -21.87
C ASP A 350 20.74 -13.32 -21.75
N GLU A 351 20.48 -12.69 -20.60
CA GLU A 351 20.59 -11.25 -20.31
C GLU A 351 19.60 -10.33 -21.06
N GLN A 352 18.52 -10.89 -21.62
CA GLN A 352 17.46 -10.18 -22.34
C GLN A 352 16.09 -10.47 -21.72
N LEU A 353 15.00 -10.17 -22.44
CA LEU A 353 13.65 -10.55 -22.04
C LEU A 353 12.85 -10.99 -23.26
N SER A 354 12.37 -12.22 -23.28
CA SER A 354 11.34 -12.68 -24.20
C SER A 354 9.99 -12.01 -23.95
N LEU A 355 9.07 -12.15 -24.89
CA LEU A 355 7.70 -11.63 -24.76
C LEU A 355 6.97 -12.16 -23.51
N ALA A 356 7.24 -13.40 -23.09
CA ALA A 356 6.61 -14.00 -21.92
C ALA A 356 7.08 -13.32 -20.62
N GLU A 357 8.40 -13.17 -20.48
CA GLU A 357 9.06 -12.59 -19.32
C GLU A 357 8.76 -11.09 -19.20
N PHE A 358 8.83 -10.38 -20.33
CA PHE A 358 8.43 -8.98 -20.40
C PHE A 358 6.99 -8.78 -19.90
N ARG A 359 6.02 -9.61 -20.35
CA ARG A 359 4.60 -9.49 -19.98
C ARG A 359 4.31 -9.71 -18.49
N VAL A 360 5.14 -10.47 -17.76
CA VAL A 360 5.02 -10.63 -16.30
C VAL A 360 5.81 -9.61 -15.48
N SER A 361 6.84 -8.99 -16.10
CA SER A 361 7.73 -8.01 -15.45
C SER A 361 7.03 -6.77 -14.90
N MET A 362 7.73 -6.02 -14.04
CA MET A 362 7.30 -4.68 -13.59
C MET A 362 7.36 -3.63 -14.70
N LEU A 363 7.86 -3.94 -15.91
CA LEU A 363 7.92 -3.01 -17.04
C LEU A 363 6.62 -3.02 -17.85
N ALA A 364 6.05 -4.21 -18.09
CA ALA A 364 4.76 -4.37 -18.78
C ALA A 364 3.55 -4.07 -17.90
N ASN A 365 3.70 -4.06 -16.58
CA ASN A 365 2.59 -3.82 -15.66
C ASN A 365 2.44 -2.33 -15.33
N PHE A 366 1.25 -1.74 -15.52
CA PHE A 366 0.96 -0.32 -15.29
C PHE A 366 -0.09 -0.11 -14.19
N ASN A 367 -0.46 -1.17 -13.46
CA ASN A 367 -1.52 -1.13 -12.47
C ASN A 367 -1.13 -0.43 -11.14
N TYR A 368 0.14 -0.08 -10.93
CA TYR A 368 0.65 0.49 -9.69
C TYR A 368 1.89 1.34 -10.01
N PRO A 369 2.23 2.38 -9.21
CA PRO A 369 3.23 3.39 -9.62
C PRO A 369 4.67 2.91 -9.42
N TRP A 370 5.06 1.89 -10.17
CA TRP A 370 6.40 1.28 -10.18
C TRP A 370 7.51 2.27 -10.58
N GLU A 371 7.17 3.43 -11.14
CA GLU A 371 8.10 4.54 -11.38
C GLU A 371 8.64 5.21 -10.10
N MET A 372 7.97 5.04 -8.96
CA MET A 372 8.41 5.56 -7.68
C MET A 372 9.52 4.68 -7.11
N ARG A 373 10.53 5.28 -6.46
CA ARG A 373 11.47 4.49 -5.65
C ARG A 373 10.87 4.27 -4.26
N PRO A 374 10.84 3.03 -3.76
CA PRO A 374 10.63 2.76 -2.35
C PRO A 374 11.80 3.35 -1.55
N LYS A 375 11.60 3.50 -0.23
CA LYS A 375 12.60 4.11 0.65
C LYS A 375 13.09 3.11 1.67
N ASP A 376 14.40 3.03 1.84
CA ASP A 376 15.03 2.36 2.99
C ASP A 376 14.72 3.21 4.24
N ILE A 377 13.68 2.80 4.97
CA ILE A 377 13.05 3.52 6.07
C ILE A 377 13.92 3.42 7.31
N ASP A 378 14.38 2.22 7.68
CA ASP A 378 15.19 2.03 8.89
C ASP A 378 16.69 2.37 8.71
N ARG A 379 17.12 2.59 7.47
CA ARG A 379 18.46 3.04 7.05
C ARG A 379 19.56 2.01 7.30
N ASP A 380 19.22 0.72 7.20
CA ASP A 380 20.21 -0.35 7.28
C ASP A 380 20.96 -0.62 5.96
N GLY A 381 20.58 0.07 4.87
CA GLY A 381 21.22 -0.02 3.56
C GLY A 381 20.66 -1.14 2.66
N LEU A 382 19.61 -1.82 3.12
CA LEU A 382 18.86 -2.83 2.39
C LEU A 382 17.37 -2.43 2.38
N LEU A 383 16.57 -3.11 1.57
CA LEU A 383 15.14 -2.84 1.48
C LEU A 383 14.31 -4.07 1.86
N SER A 384 13.58 -3.99 2.97
CA SER A 384 12.68 -5.06 3.40
C SER A 384 11.33 -5.04 2.67
N TYR A 385 10.59 -6.14 2.70
CA TYR A 385 9.23 -6.20 2.14
C TYR A 385 8.23 -5.22 2.80
N LYS A 386 8.50 -4.77 4.04
CA LYS A 386 7.73 -3.71 4.73
C LYS A 386 7.90 -2.35 4.02
N GLU A 387 9.07 -2.12 3.44
CA GLU A 387 9.53 -0.87 2.83
C GLU A 387 9.33 -0.84 1.32
N PHE A 388 9.23 -2.01 0.67
CA PHE A 388 8.92 -2.21 -0.75
C PHE A 388 7.47 -1.79 -1.11
N LYS A 389 7.19 -0.49 -0.96
CA LYS A 389 5.89 0.15 -1.16
C LYS A 389 6.06 1.38 -2.05
N PHE A 390 5.21 1.46 -3.07
CA PHE A 390 5.30 2.48 -4.12
C PHE A 390 4.17 3.53 -4.03
N HIS A 391 3.11 3.23 -3.27
CA HIS A 391 2.00 4.14 -3.01
C HIS A 391 1.64 4.20 -1.53
N THR A 392 1.00 5.29 -1.11
CA THR A 392 0.52 5.48 0.27
C THR A 392 -0.57 4.50 0.68
N ARG A 393 -1.36 4.01 -0.28
CA ARG A 393 -2.23 2.82 -0.10
C ARG A 393 -1.39 1.56 -0.33
N ASP A 394 -1.42 0.65 0.63
CA ASP A 394 -0.71 -0.65 0.63
C ASP A 394 -1.47 -1.69 -0.23
N LEU A 395 -1.51 -1.42 -1.55
CA LEU A 395 -2.28 -2.19 -2.54
C LEU A 395 -1.50 -3.42 -3.06
N PHE A 396 -2.23 -4.28 -3.78
CA PHE A 396 -1.74 -5.40 -4.60
C PHE A 396 -0.65 -6.23 -3.90
N GLN A 397 -0.94 -6.64 -2.67
CA GLN A 397 0.09 -7.10 -1.74
C GLN A 397 0.71 -8.43 -2.19
N LEU A 398 -0.09 -9.31 -2.80
CA LEU A 398 0.41 -10.57 -3.37
C LEU A 398 1.27 -10.32 -4.62
N GLN A 399 0.89 -9.36 -5.48
CA GLN A 399 1.72 -8.93 -6.62
C GLN A 399 3.04 -8.28 -6.17
N ARG A 400 3.01 -7.35 -5.20
CA ARG A 400 4.24 -6.75 -4.65
C ARG A 400 5.15 -7.82 -4.04
N ARG A 401 4.59 -8.84 -3.40
CA ARG A 401 5.34 -9.96 -2.84
C ARG A 401 5.96 -10.85 -3.93
N TYR A 402 5.23 -11.13 -5.00
CA TYR A 402 5.77 -11.85 -6.17
C TYR A 402 6.97 -11.10 -6.75
N TYR A 403 6.85 -9.79 -6.98
CA TYR A 403 7.97 -8.98 -7.47
C TYR A 403 9.14 -8.90 -6.48
N PHE A 404 8.88 -8.74 -5.18
CA PHE A 404 9.92 -8.75 -4.16
C PHE A 404 10.75 -10.04 -4.19
N HIS A 405 10.09 -11.21 -4.26
CA HIS A 405 10.79 -12.51 -4.34
C HIS A 405 11.51 -12.77 -5.66
N ARG A 406 11.09 -12.14 -6.77
CA ARG A 406 11.81 -12.22 -8.05
C ARG A 406 13.07 -11.36 -8.06
N LEU A 407 13.04 -10.23 -7.34
CA LEU A 407 14.16 -9.32 -7.19
C LEU A 407 15.22 -9.82 -6.18
N ASP A 408 14.78 -10.54 -5.14
CA ASP A 408 15.60 -11.17 -4.08
C ASP A 408 16.37 -12.37 -4.65
N SER A 409 17.48 -12.08 -5.33
CA SER A 409 18.25 -13.02 -6.13
C SER A 409 19.16 -13.94 -5.31
N ASP A 410 19.53 -13.53 -4.10
CA ASP A 410 20.28 -14.37 -3.15
C ASP A 410 19.38 -15.06 -2.09
N GLY A 411 18.10 -14.69 -2.03
CA GLY A 411 17.10 -15.26 -1.12
C GLY A 411 17.22 -14.78 0.34
N ASN A 412 17.92 -13.66 0.59
CA ASN A 412 18.14 -13.14 1.94
C ASN A 412 16.91 -12.47 2.56
N LYS A 413 15.84 -12.23 1.78
CA LYS A 413 14.57 -11.55 2.16
C LYS A 413 14.67 -10.04 2.32
N LYS A 414 15.70 -9.43 1.75
CA LYS A 414 15.89 -7.99 1.58
C LYS A 414 16.54 -7.74 0.22
N LEU A 415 16.26 -6.59 -0.38
CA LEU A 415 16.87 -6.20 -1.65
C LEU A 415 18.05 -5.27 -1.40
N ASP A 416 19.19 -5.54 -2.02
CA ASP A 416 20.32 -4.62 -2.07
C ASP A 416 20.30 -3.71 -3.32
N ALA A 417 21.21 -2.74 -3.39
CA ALA A 417 21.28 -1.78 -4.50
C ALA A 417 21.72 -2.39 -5.86
N SER A 418 22.14 -3.65 -5.90
CA SER A 418 22.39 -4.42 -7.12
C SER A 418 21.14 -5.17 -7.61
N GLU A 419 20.17 -5.38 -6.72
CA GLU A 419 18.91 -6.05 -6.98
C GLU A 419 17.80 -5.05 -7.34
N PHE A 420 17.67 -3.97 -6.57
CA PHE A 420 16.65 -2.94 -6.82
C PHE A 420 17.15 -1.52 -6.52
N ASP A 421 16.73 -0.55 -7.33
CA ASP A 421 17.06 0.87 -7.13
C ASP A 421 16.05 1.51 -6.17
N PHE A 422 16.52 1.86 -4.97
CA PHE A 422 15.74 2.48 -3.90
C PHE A 422 16.47 3.70 -3.29
N GLU A 423 15.72 4.56 -2.60
CA GLU A 423 16.26 5.78 -1.99
C GLU A 423 16.48 5.62 -0.49
N PRO A 424 17.57 6.15 0.11
CA PRO A 424 17.68 6.23 1.57
C PRO A 424 16.62 7.19 2.11
N TYR A 425 15.95 6.84 3.22
CA TYR A 425 14.97 7.73 3.84
C TYR A 425 15.66 9.01 4.33
N LYS A 426 15.16 10.15 3.85
CA LYS A 426 15.72 11.46 4.14
C LYS A 426 15.41 11.88 5.59
N LEU A 427 16.45 12.17 6.36
CA LEU A 427 16.33 12.54 7.77
C LEU A 427 15.85 13.99 7.90
N HIS A 428 14.74 14.23 8.61
CA HIS A 428 14.43 15.59 9.01
C HIS A 428 15.53 16.13 9.92
N THR A 429 15.83 17.41 9.73
CA THR A 429 16.87 18.14 10.44
C THR A 429 16.27 19.46 10.93
N LEU A 430 16.50 19.81 12.20
CA LEU A 430 16.16 21.15 12.71
C LEU A 430 17.32 22.10 12.46
N TYR A 431 16.97 23.30 11.98
CA TYR A 431 17.87 24.41 11.76
C TYR A 431 17.42 25.62 12.58
N ARG A 432 18.38 26.38 13.10
CA ARG A 432 18.15 27.76 13.55
C ARG A 432 18.51 28.68 12.40
N VAL A 433 17.55 29.50 11.98
CA VAL A 433 17.66 30.36 10.79
C VAL A 433 17.30 31.80 11.17
N SER A 434 18.09 32.78 10.75
CA SER A 434 17.76 34.20 10.93
C SER A 434 16.53 34.59 10.08
N VAL A 435 15.75 35.59 10.52
CA VAL A 435 14.53 35.99 9.79
C VAL A 435 14.82 36.61 8.41
N ASP A 436 16.05 37.10 8.21
CA ASP A 436 16.60 37.55 6.91
C ASP A 436 17.23 36.41 6.08
N GLY A 437 17.22 35.16 6.57
CA GLY A 437 17.77 34.00 5.88
C GLY A 437 19.29 33.97 5.67
N GLU A 438 20.03 35.01 6.08
CA GLU A 438 21.48 35.11 5.85
C GLU A 438 22.29 34.11 6.69
N GLN A 439 21.74 33.66 7.82
CA GLN A 439 22.39 32.72 8.74
C GLN A 439 21.50 31.50 8.95
N SER A 440 22.06 30.31 8.73
CA SER A 440 21.41 29.02 8.98
C SER A 440 22.42 28.06 9.57
N GLU A 441 22.09 27.45 10.70
CA GLU A 441 22.88 26.41 11.37
C GLU A 441 22.01 25.19 11.67
N GLN A 442 22.55 23.99 11.46
CA GLN A 442 21.91 22.75 11.90
C GLN A 442 22.04 22.64 13.43
N ILE A 443 20.91 22.53 14.14
CA ILE A 443 20.86 22.41 15.60
C ILE A 443 20.46 21.01 16.09
N TYR A 444 19.78 20.21 15.28
CA TYR A 444 19.44 18.82 15.65
C TYR A 444 19.28 17.91 14.42
N ARG A 445 19.83 16.71 14.53
CA ARG A 445 19.62 15.59 13.60
C ARG A 445 19.79 14.29 14.37
N ASN A 446 18.90 13.32 14.16
CA ASN A 446 18.93 12.02 14.84
C ASN A 446 18.58 10.91 13.85
N GLU A 447 19.40 9.86 13.79
CA GLU A 447 19.19 8.76 12.84
C GLU A 447 18.10 7.78 13.31
N LYS A 448 17.89 7.66 14.63
CA LYS A 448 16.89 6.76 15.22
C LYS A 448 15.49 7.36 15.28
N PHE A 449 15.41 8.70 15.39
CA PHE A 449 14.16 9.45 15.28
C PHE A 449 14.28 10.50 14.18
N PRO A 450 14.26 10.08 12.89
CA PRO A 450 14.45 10.92 11.72
C PRO A 450 13.44 12.03 11.56
N VAL A 451 12.19 11.81 12.00
CA VAL A 451 11.07 12.68 11.65
C VAL A 451 10.86 13.64 12.80
N VAL A 452 11.32 14.87 12.64
CA VAL A 452 11.13 15.96 13.61
C VAL A 452 10.14 16.98 13.10
N SER A 453 9.25 17.43 14.00
CA SER A 453 8.15 18.36 13.71
C SER A 453 7.71 19.14 14.95
N SER A 454 6.84 20.14 14.72
CA SER A 454 6.20 20.96 15.77
C SER A 454 7.18 21.57 16.80
N PRO A 455 8.22 22.32 16.37
CA PRO A 455 9.10 23.00 17.30
C PRO A 455 8.34 24.09 18.08
N SER A 456 8.61 24.17 19.38
CA SER A 456 8.09 25.19 20.29
C SER A 456 9.26 25.74 21.10
N ILE A 457 9.56 27.02 20.94
CA ILE A 457 10.64 27.71 21.66
C ILE A 457 10.11 28.21 23.02
N SER A 458 10.92 28.12 24.06
CA SER A 458 10.57 28.59 25.40
C SER A 458 10.41 30.12 25.45
N PRO A 459 9.61 30.68 26.39
CA PRO A 459 9.39 32.12 26.46
C PRO A 459 10.66 32.97 26.71
N ASP A 460 11.73 32.36 27.23
CA ASP A 460 13.04 32.98 27.44
C ASP A 460 14.02 32.78 26.26
N GLY A 461 13.62 32.06 25.21
CA GLY A 461 14.44 31.77 24.04
C GLY A 461 15.59 30.78 24.24
N ALA A 462 15.72 30.18 25.44
CA ALA A 462 16.86 29.32 25.79
C ALA A 462 16.67 27.84 25.42
N TRP A 463 15.43 27.37 25.29
CA TRP A 463 15.08 25.96 25.05
C TRP A 463 14.10 25.80 23.89
N VAL A 464 14.09 24.61 23.29
CA VAL A 464 13.09 24.18 22.32
C VAL A 464 12.59 22.79 22.69
N LEU A 465 11.27 22.61 22.59
CA LEU A 465 10.61 21.30 22.57
C LEU A 465 10.22 20.99 21.12
N PHE A 466 10.32 19.75 20.71
CA PHE A 466 9.79 19.27 19.43
C PHE A 466 9.42 17.79 19.55
N ASP A 467 8.56 17.30 18.66
CA ASP A 467 8.33 15.87 18.55
C ASP A 467 9.32 15.23 17.56
N ALA A 468 9.78 14.02 17.91
CA ALA A 468 10.69 13.21 17.12
C ALA A 468 10.12 11.78 17.01
N SER A 469 10.01 11.28 15.79
CA SER A 469 9.34 10.01 15.48
C SER A 469 10.25 9.06 14.71
N PRO A 470 10.08 7.74 14.84
CA PRO A 470 10.72 6.78 13.94
C PRO A 470 10.30 7.04 12.50
N PRO A 471 11.08 6.61 11.50
CA PRO A 471 10.84 6.94 10.09
C PRO A 471 9.55 6.30 9.54
N ASP A 472 9.11 5.17 10.11
CA ASP A 472 7.81 4.54 9.81
C ASP A 472 6.61 5.25 10.47
N ARG A 473 6.87 6.31 11.27
CA ARG A 473 5.90 7.09 12.05
C ARG A 473 4.94 6.23 12.91
N SER A 474 5.35 5.02 13.29
CA SER A 474 4.62 4.22 14.27
C SER A 474 4.45 4.98 15.60
N ASN A 475 3.35 4.73 16.32
CA ASN A 475 2.80 5.52 17.44
C ASN A 475 3.68 5.63 18.72
N LEU A 476 4.93 6.06 18.56
CA LEU A 476 5.99 6.10 19.56
C LEU A 476 6.81 7.40 19.47
N SER A 477 6.21 8.48 18.96
CA SER A 477 6.82 9.81 18.98
C SER A 477 7.23 10.20 20.40
N GLN A 478 8.44 10.74 20.50
CA GLN A 478 9.05 11.24 21.71
C GLN A 478 9.07 12.77 21.66
N ILE A 479 8.86 13.41 22.79
CA ILE A 479 9.08 14.85 22.93
C ILE A 479 10.51 15.03 23.39
N ILE A 480 11.29 15.71 22.55
CA ILE A 480 12.69 16.04 22.84
C ILE A 480 12.74 17.46 23.38
N LEU A 481 13.48 17.66 24.47
CA LEU A 481 13.86 18.96 25.00
C LEU A 481 15.34 19.17 24.72
N MET A 482 15.71 20.33 24.19
CA MET A 482 17.11 20.74 24.03
C MET A 482 17.26 22.26 24.14
N LYS A 483 18.49 22.76 24.26
CA LYS A 483 18.79 24.19 24.16
C LYS A 483 18.71 24.67 22.73
N THR A 484 18.45 25.96 22.53
CA THR A 484 18.29 26.57 21.19
C THR A 484 19.57 26.65 20.35
N ASN A 485 20.72 26.23 20.90
CA ASN A 485 21.98 26.01 20.20
C ASN A 485 22.28 24.52 19.89
N GLY A 486 21.36 23.60 20.19
CA GLY A 486 21.51 22.15 19.97
C GLY A 486 22.04 21.34 21.16
N ASP A 487 22.52 21.99 22.23
CA ASP A 487 23.05 21.30 23.42
C ASP A 487 21.96 20.67 24.31
N ASP A 488 22.34 19.72 25.16
CA ASP A 488 21.49 19.12 26.23
C ASP A 488 20.17 18.51 25.70
N ALA A 489 20.25 17.87 24.52
CA ALA A 489 19.12 17.19 23.90
C ALA A 489 18.77 15.88 24.61
N ARG A 490 17.51 15.74 25.03
CA ARG A 490 17.00 14.57 25.77
C ARG A 490 15.51 14.30 25.50
N ASP A 491 15.15 13.02 25.43
CA ASP A 491 13.75 12.57 25.52
C ASP A 491 13.21 12.89 26.92
N VAL A 492 12.08 13.61 26.98
CA VAL A 492 11.39 13.91 28.24
C VAL A 492 10.14 13.05 28.44
N CYS A 493 9.40 12.72 27.38
CA CYS A 493 8.24 11.83 27.46
C CYS A 493 7.72 11.40 26.07
N LYS A 494 6.94 10.31 26.04
CA LYS A 494 6.14 9.94 24.86
C LYS A 494 5.02 10.94 24.63
N GLY A 495 4.95 11.51 23.42
CA GLY A 495 3.91 12.45 22.99
C GLY A 495 4.22 13.10 21.64
N GLN A 496 3.32 14.00 21.20
CA GLN A 496 3.44 14.79 19.97
C GLN A 496 2.99 16.23 20.21
N MET A 497 3.39 17.14 19.31
CA MET A 497 2.94 18.54 19.25
C MET A 497 3.12 19.27 20.60
N PRO A 498 4.36 19.39 21.10
CA PRO A 498 4.61 20.11 22.35
C PRO A 498 4.33 21.62 22.18
N SER A 499 3.79 22.24 23.21
CA SER A 499 3.54 23.69 23.26
C SER A 499 3.90 24.25 24.62
N TRP A 500 4.89 25.15 24.68
CA TRP A 500 5.36 25.75 25.93
C TRP A 500 4.29 26.59 26.63
N SER A 501 4.18 26.47 27.95
CA SER A 501 3.48 27.46 28.75
C SER A 501 4.24 28.79 28.77
N GLY A 502 3.51 29.92 28.79
CA GLY A 502 4.09 31.28 28.85
C GLY A 502 4.97 31.59 30.09
N LYS A 503 5.13 30.65 31.02
CA LYS A 503 6.06 30.74 32.18
C LYS A 503 7.28 29.81 32.08
N GLY A 504 7.42 29.01 31.02
CA GLY A 504 8.59 28.15 30.80
C GLY A 504 8.77 26.99 31.79
N SER A 505 7.79 26.68 32.65
CA SER A 505 7.90 25.59 33.66
C SER A 505 7.12 24.32 33.32
N ARG A 506 6.26 24.38 32.30
CA ARG A 506 5.38 23.30 31.83
C ARG A 506 5.16 23.41 30.33
N PHE A 507 4.68 22.33 29.71
CA PHE A 507 4.21 22.30 28.33
C PHE A 507 2.90 21.51 28.20
N ALA A 508 2.15 21.76 27.14
CA ALA A 508 1.03 20.92 26.71
C ALA A 508 1.50 19.98 25.59
N CYS A 509 0.91 18.78 25.49
CA CYS A 509 1.17 17.84 24.40
C CYS A 509 0.03 16.84 24.19
N CYS A 510 0.05 16.16 23.05
CA CYS A 510 -0.84 15.06 22.70
C CYS A 510 -0.21 13.71 23.10
N ARG A 511 -0.96 12.81 23.73
CA ARG A 511 -0.50 11.45 24.10
C ARG A 511 -1.56 10.40 23.72
N TYR A 512 -1.11 9.22 23.29
CA TYR A 512 -1.94 8.17 22.65
C TYR A 512 -2.18 6.92 23.52
N GLU A 513 -1.77 6.92 24.79
CA GLU A 513 -1.77 5.74 25.67
C GLU A 513 -3.17 5.15 25.94
N GLN A 514 -4.23 5.96 25.81
CA GLN A 514 -5.63 5.56 25.98
C GLN A 514 -6.52 6.17 24.87
N GLY A 515 -5.96 6.33 23.67
CA GLY A 515 -6.51 7.22 22.63
C GLY A 515 -5.87 8.62 22.71
N ALA A 516 -6.16 9.46 21.71
CA ALA A 516 -5.61 10.80 21.59
C ALA A 516 -6.15 11.72 22.70
N SER A 517 -5.27 12.11 23.62
CA SER A 517 -5.62 12.92 24.79
C SER A 517 -4.62 14.05 25.03
N ILE A 518 -5.13 15.17 25.56
CA ILE A 518 -4.33 16.35 25.87
C ILE A 518 -3.82 16.29 27.30
N TRP A 519 -2.52 16.51 27.46
CA TRP A 519 -1.82 16.52 28.74
C TRP A 519 -1.03 17.79 28.94
N ILE A 520 -1.06 18.30 30.17
CA ILE A 520 -0.05 19.22 30.69
C ILE A 520 1.03 18.37 31.36
N MET A 521 2.28 18.63 30.99
CA MET A 521 3.49 17.98 31.47
C MET A 521 4.41 19.00 32.14
N ASN A 522 5.22 18.54 33.09
CA ASN A 522 6.35 19.31 33.63
C ASN A 522 7.58 19.14 32.71
N THR A 523 8.54 20.07 32.77
CA THR A 523 9.77 20.04 31.95
C THR A 523 10.76 18.91 32.29
N ASP A 524 10.51 18.19 33.39
CA ASP A 524 11.20 16.95 33.77
C ASP A 524 10.57 15.69 33.16
N GLY A 525 9.52 15.84 32.35
CA GLY A 525 8.78 14.73 31.73
C GLY A 525 7.64 14.16 32.58
N THR A 526 7.47 14.59 33.83
CA THR A 526 6.40 14.08 34.70
C THR A 526 5.03 14.62 34.30
N PRO A 527 3.97 13.78 34.29
CA PRO A 527 2.62 14.23 33.96
C PRO A 527 2.04 15.10 35.07
N HIS A 528 1.57 16.29 34.71
CA HIS A 528 0.94 17.22 35.65
C HIS A 528 -0.58 17.06 35.67
N LYS A 529 -1.25 17.03 34.50
CA LYS A 529 -2.71 16.91 34.40
C LYS A 529 -3.17 16.47 33.01
N ARG A 530 -4.07 15.48 32.91
CA ARG A 530 -4.87 15.22 31.70
C ARG A 530 -6.04 16.21 31.61
N ILE A 531 -6.27 16.77 30.44
CA ILE A 531 -7.22 17.88 30.22
C ILE A 531 -8.53 17.38 29.61
N ASP A 532 -8.47 16.83 28.39
CA ASP A 532 -9.60 16.31 27.62
C ASP A 532 -9.09 15.25 26.64
N ASP A 533 -10.00 14.56 25.98
CA ASP A 533 -9.70 13.90 24.71
C ASP A 533 -9.58 14.94 23.59
N GLY A 534 -8.68 14.70 22.64
CA GLY A 534 -8.33 15.67 21.61
C GLY A 534 -6.84 15.64 21.24
N TRP A 535 -6.46 16.60 20.40
CA TRP A 535 -5.14 16.68 19.78
C TRP A 535 -4.82 18.15 19.40
N ALA A 536 -3.64 18.41 18.83
CA ALA A 536 -3.14 19.74 18.46
C ALA A 536 -3.21 20.81 19.58
N ALA A 537 -2.83 20.46 20.80
CA ALA A 537 -2.89 21.38 21.94
C ALA A 537 -1.83 22.49 21.88
N GLN A 538 -2.27 23.74 21.99
CA GLN A 538 -1.43 24.94 21.88
C GLN A 538 -1.74 25.92 23.01
N TRP A 539 -0.72 26.27 23.80
CA TRP A 539 -0.84 27.20 24.92
C TRP A 539 -0.89 28.65 24.42
N SER A 540 -1.75 29.48 25.00
CA SER A 540 -1.73 30.92 24.75
C SER A 540 -0.45 31.56 25.31
N PRO A 541 0.12 32.58 24.64
CA PRO A 541 1.32 33.29 25.12
C PRO A 541 1.20 33.85 26.54
N ASP A 542 0.01 34.28 26.96
CA ASP A 542 -0.26 34.75 28.33
C ASP A 542 -0.28 33.64 29.40
N GLY A 543 -0.24 32.38 28.99
CA GLY A 543 -0.25 31.21 29.85
C GLY A 543 -1.62 30.82 30.43
N GLN A 544 -2.71 31.52 30.08
CA GLN A 544 -4.03 31.34 30.71
C GLN A 544 -4.92 30.29 30.04
N THR A 545 -4.72 30.01 28.75
CA THR A 545 -5.60 29.16 27.95
C THR A 545 -4.80 28.10 27.19
N ILE A 546 -5.38 26.92 26.97
CA ILE A 546 -4.90 25.95 25.97
C ILE A 546 -6.00 25.78 24.92
N ALA A 547 -5.70 26.07 23.66
CA ALA A 547 -6.55 25.71 22.53
C ALA A 547 -6.21 24.29 22.06
N TYR A 548 -7.19 23.51 21.63
CA TYR A 548 -7.00 22.16 21.09
C TYR A 548 -8.17 21.76 20.19
N THR A 549 -7.99 20.74 19.36
CA THR A 549 -9.03 20.21 18.48
C THR A 549 -9.64 18.91 19.04
N ASN A 550 -10.96 18.78 18.94
CA ASN A 550 -11.70 17.54 19.24
C ASN A 550 -13.00 17.52 18.39
N ASP A 551 -13.29 16.40 17.72
CA ASP A 551 -14.36 16.23 16.72
C ASP A 551 -14.51 17.45 15.80
N ASN A 552 -13.43 17.78 15.08
CA ASN A 552 -13.35 18.90 14.14
C ASN A 552 -13.76 20.28 14.72
N SER A 553 -13.81 20.42 16.05
CA SER A 553 -14.16 21.64 16.77
C SER A 553 -12.93 22.20 17.48
N ILE A 554 -12.82 23.52 17.59
CA ILE A 554 -11.78 24.17 18.41
C ILE A 554 -12.34 24.40 19.81
N ARG A 555 -11.67 23.80 20.80
CA ARG A 555 -11.97 23.93 22.23
C ARG A 555 -10.87 24.73 22.94
N LEU A 556 -11.26 25.39 24.03
CA LEU A 556 -10.38 26.12 24.93
C LEU A 556 -10.50 25.52 26.33
N TYR A 557 -9.37 25.29 26.97
CA TYR A 557 -9.27 24.95 28.39
C TYR A 557 -8.68 26.14 29.16
N ASP A 558 -9.46 26.68 30.10
CA ASP A 558 -9.06 27.77 30.98
C ASP A 558 -8.30 27.24 32.21
N LEU A 559 -7.07 27.72 32.41
CA LEU A 559 -6.17 27.21 33.46
C LEU A 559 -6.64 27.56 34.88
N ALA A 560 -7.38 28.65 35.07
CA ALA A 560 -7.73 29.19 36.38
C ALA A 560 -8.98 28.51 36.98
N SER A 561 -10.02 28.34 36.17
CA SER A 561 -11.28 27.69 36.51
C SER A 561 -11.28 26.19 36.22
N GLY A 562 -10.39 25.72 35.35
CA GLY A 562 -10.39 24.33 34.85
C GLY A 562 -11.55 24.01 33.91
N LYS A 563 -12.25 25.03 33.40
CA LYS A 563 -13.41 24.87 32.51
C LYS A 563 -12.95 24.66 31.06
N ILE A 564 -13.66 23.78 30.36
CA ILE A 564 -13.58 23.63 28.90
C ILE A 564 -14.74 24.40 28.26
N THR A 565 -14.46 25.14 27.19
CA THR A 565 -15.46 25.76 26.32
C THR A 565 -15.18 25.43 24.86
N THR A 566 -16.23 25.25 24.05
CA THR A 566 -16.09 25.20 22.58
C THR A 566 -16.05 26.64 22.08
N ALA A 567 -14.98 27.03 21.39
CA ALA A 567 -14.84 28.36 20.79
C ALA A 567 -15.31 28.39 19.33
N LEU A 568 -15.23 27.24 18.64
CA LEU A 568 -15.77 27.01 17.31
C LEU A 568 -16.27 25.57 17.22
N ALA A 569 -17.56 25.35 17.08
CA ALA A 569 -18.14 24.00 16.98
C ALA A 569 -18.22 23.51 15.53
N LYS A 570 -18.10 22.19 15.32
CA LYS A 570 -18.18 21.50 14.02
C LYS A 570 -19.33 21.96 13.10
N GLY A 571 -20.48 22.33 13.67
CA GLY A 571 -21.67 22.80 12.93
C GLY A 571 -21.71 24.31 12.66
N GLU A 572 -20.69 25.06 13.06
CA GLU A 572 -20.59 26.53 12.93
C GLU A 572 -19.60 26.96 11.83
N HIS A 573 -19.03 26.01 11.07
CA HIS A 573 -18.09 26.27 9.97
C HIS A 573 -18.24 25.27 8.83
N HIS A 574 -17.71 25.63 7.66
CA HIS A 574 -17.70 24.80 6.45
C HIS A 574 -16.53 23.80 6.34
N TYR A 575 -15.58 23.81 7.28
CA TYR A 575 -14.42 22.93 7.20
C TYR A 575 -14.81 21.47 7.44
N GLN A 576 -14.50 20.59 6.48
CA GLN A 576 -14.54 19.15 6.66
C GLN A 576 -13.49 18.69 7.69
N TYR A 577 -12.35 19.39 7.74
CA TYR A 577 -11.25 19.09 8.64
C TYR A 577 -10.48 20.36 9.04
N ILE A 578 -10.23 20.54 10.34
CA ILE A 578 -9.28 21.52 10.89
C ILE A 578 -8.00 20.76 11.23
N TYR A 579 -6.90 21.20 10.63
CA TYR A 579 -5.59 20.57 10.79
C TYR A 579 -4.97 20.84 12.17
N TRP A 580 -3.90 20.11 12.46
CA TRP A 580 -3.09 20.34 13.63
C TRP A 580 -2.23 21.62 13.49
N ASN A 581 -1.59 22.03 14.58
CA ASN A 581 -0.67 23.17 14.65
C ASN A 581 -1.30 24.54 14.35
N MET A 582 -2.35 24.85 15.12
CA MET A 582 -2.88 26.20 15.27
C MET A 582 -1.84 27.16 15.87
N SER A 583 -1.85 28.43 15.51
CA SER A 583 -0.92 29.45 16.00
C SER A 583 -1.65 30.58 16.73
N TRP A 584 -1.31 30.82 17.99
CA TRP A 584 -1.86 31.95 18.76
C TRP A 584 -1.28 33.28 18.29
N SER A 585 -2.09 34.33 18.33
CA SER A 585 -1.57 35.70 18.26
C SER A 585 -0.77 36.05 19.52
N PRO A 586 0.29 36.89 19.43
CA PRO A 586 1.10 37.28 20.59
C PRO A 586 0.31 37.93 21.73
N ASP A 587 -0.83 38.59 21.41
CA ASP A 587 -1.73 39.20 22.41
C ASP A 587 -2.73 38.21 23.04
N SER A 588 -2.66 36.92 22.71
CA SER A 588 -3.55 35.83 23.17
C SER A 588 -5.04 36.03 22.86
N ARG A 589 -5.40 36.88 21.88
CA ARG A 589 -6.80 37.18 21.53
C ARG A 589 -7.32 36.49 20.28
N GLN A 590 -6.43 35.95 19.45
CA GLN A 590 -6.76 35.33 18.18
C GLN A 590 -5.99 34.02 18.01
N LEU A 591 -6.54 33.13 17.19
CA LEU A 591 -5.95 31.84 16.86
C LEU A 591 -6.04 31.62 15.35
N ALA A 592 -4.90 31.49 14.68
CA ALA A 592 -4.81 31.09 13.29
C ALA A 592 -4.84 29.56 13.19
N PHE A 593 -5.53 29.04 12.18
CA PHE A 593 -5.63 27.61 11.93
C PHE A 593 -5.78 27.34 10.43
N LYS A 594 -5.40 26.15 9.99
CA LYS A 594 -5.62 25.66 8.63
C LYS A 594 -6.87 24.79 8.60
N GLY A 595 -7.75 25.02 7.62
CA GLY A 595 -8.95 24.22 7.40
C GLY A 595 -9.02 23.69 5.97
N LYS A 596 -9.47 22.44 5.80
CA LYS A 596 -9.87 21.87 4.50
C LYS A 596 -11.39 22.04 4.32
N THR A 597 -11.80 22.67 3.23
CA THR A 597 -13.17 22.62 2.72
C THR A 597 -13.29 21.45 1.73
N GLU A 598 -14.47 21.26 1.14
CA GLU A 598 -14.69 20.26 0.10
C GLU A 598 -13.79 20.45 -1.13
N THR A 599 -13.50 21.71 -1.52
CA THR A 599 -12.82 22.03 -2.78
C THR A 599 -11.43 22.63 -2.63
N HIS A 600 -11.07 23.14 -1.44
CA HIS A 600 -9.83 23.91 -1.27
C HIS A 600 -9.38 23.97 0.21
N GLN A 601 -8.17 24.49 0.44
CA GLN A 601 -7.65 24.75 1.78
C GLN A 601 -7.74 26.25 2.12
N GLU A 602 -8.00 26.58 3.38
CA GLU A 602 -8.05 27.96 3.88
C GLU A 602 -7.17 28.16 5.12
N ILE A 603 -6.71 29.41 5.30
CA ILE A 603 -6.20 29.90 6.59
C ILE A 603 -7.34 30.67 7.27
N GLY A 604 -7.83 30.14 8.39
CA GLY A 604 -8.83 30.80 9.24
C GLY A 604 -8.18 31.54 10.39
N ILE A 605 -8.75 32.69 10.79
CA ILE A 605 -8.48 33.34 12.08
C ILE A 605 -9.75 33.35 12.93
N LEU A 606 -9.67 32.76 14.11
CA LEU A 606 -10.70 32.75 15.14
C LEU A 606 -10.42 33.85 16.17
N SER A 607 -11.39 34.73 16.40
CA SER A 607 -11.34 35.69 17.52
C SER A 607 -11.83 35.06 18.81
N ILE A 608 -11.02 35.11 19.88
CA ILE A 608 -11.32 34.54 21.20
C ILE A 608 -11.95 35.58 22.13
N ALA A 609 -11.58 36.85 21.97
CA ALA A 609 -12.11 37.97 22.76
C ALA A 609 -13.27 38.69 22.03
N GLY A 610 -14.47 38.10 22.04
CA GLY A 610 -15.67 38.71 21.44
C GLY A 610 -16.74 37.67 21.08
N PRO A 611 -17.79 38.06 20.33
CA PRO A 611 -18.65 37.07 19.67
C PRO A 611 -17.82 36.25 18.68
N THR A 612 -17.94 34.92 18.73
CA THR A 612 -17.24 33.99 17.85
C THR A 612 -17.39 34.41 16.40
N ARG A 613 -16.27 34.78 15.77
CA ARG A 613 -16.21 35.07 14.35
C ARG A 613 -14.92 34.50 13.78
N VAL A 614 -15.08 33.46 12.97
CA VAL A 614 -14.03 33.01 12.05
C VAL A 614 -13.95 34.01 10.90
N ARG A 615 -12.74 34.40 10.53
CA ARG A 615 -12.43 35.14 9.31
C ARG A 615 -11.49 34.27 8.48
N ASN A 616 -11.95 33.82 7.30
CA ASN A 616 -11.04 33.34 6.27
C ASN A 616 -10.08 34.49 5.88
N ARG A 617 -8.78 34.18 5.87
CA ARG A 617 -7.67 35.08 5.55
C ARG A 617 -7.05 34.84 4.19
N PHE A 618 -7.16 33.62 3.65
CA PHE A 618 -6.59 33.15 2.40
C PHE A 618 -7.21 31.78 2.05
N SER A 619 -7.57 31.58 0.77
CA SER A 619 -8.02 30.30 0.20
C SER A 619 -7.10 29.90 -0.94
N THR A 620 -6.83 28.61 -1.11
CA THR A 620 -6.04 28.07 -2.21
C THR A 620 -6.38 26.62 -2.52
N ASN A 621 -6.31 26.25 -3.80
CA ASN A 621 -6.39 24.85 -4.25
C ASN A 621 -5.02 24.15 -4.11
N GLU A 622 -3.93 24.94 -4.04
CA GLU A 622 -2.57 24.42 -3.82
C GLU A 622 -2.44 23.71 -2.47
N SER A 623 -1.63 22.65 -2.43
CA SER A 623 -1.28 22.00 -1.17
C SER A 623 -0.51 22.97 -0.25
N MET A 624 -1.13 23.38 0.86
CA MET A 624 -0.41 23.93 2.01
C MET A 624 0.05 22.78 2.91
N GLY A 625 1.20 22.93 3.55
CA GLY A 625 1.59 22.06 4.66
C GLY A 625 0.87 22.43 5.96
N GLU A 626 1.30 21.83 7.05
CA GLU A 626 0.50 21.79 8.29
C GLU A 626 0.84 22.89 9.29
N ASP A 627 2.04 23.46 9.21
CA ASP A 627 2.52 24.41 10.22
C ASP A 627 2.25 25.88 9.86
N LEU A 628 1.66 26.59 10.84
CA LEU A 628 1.41 28.03 10.83
C LEU A 628 2.20 28.70 11.96
N ALA A 629 2.91 29.78 11.66
CA ALA A 629 3.65 30.55 12.66
C ALA A 629 3.25 32.04 12.63
N TRP A 630 2.60 32.51 13.70
CA TRP A 630 2.33 33.93 13.90
C TRP A 630 3.61 34.66 14.30
N SER A 631 3.91 35.79 13.65
CA SER A 631 5.07 36.60 13.99
C SER A 631 4.93 37.25 15.38
N PRO A 632 6.02 37.39 16.17
CA PRO A 632 5.96 38.04 17.49
C PRO A 632 5.47 39.50 17.46
N ASP A 633 5.62 40.19 16.32
CA ASP A 633 5.07 41.54 16.10
C ASP A 633 3.54 41.57 15.90
N GLY A 634 2.89 40.41 15.81
CA GLY A 634 1.45 40.23 15.63
C GLY A 634 0.92 40.48 14.21
N LYS A 635 1.76 40.87 13.25
CA LYS A 635 1.33 41.39 11.94
C LYS A 635 1.24 40.35 10.83
N ARG A 636 2.00 39.25 10.93
CA ARG A 636 2.23 38.29 9.84
C ARG A 636 2.00 36.85 10.29
N LEU A 637 1.64 36.00 9.32
CA LEU A 637 1.65 34.54 9.44
C LEU A 637 2.65 33.99 8.42
N LEU A 638 3.51 33.05 8.84
CA LEU A 638 4.28 32.19 7.95
C LEU A 638 3.63 30.81 7.84
N PHE A 639 3.70 30.20 6.67
CA PHE A 639 3.24 28.84 6.38
C PHE A 639 3.92 28.31 5.12
N ASN A 640 3.99 26.98 4.95
CA ASN A 640 4.48 26.38 3.71
C ASN A 640 3.34 26.07 2.73
N MET A 641 3.60 26.29 1.45
CA MET A 641 2.65 26.02 0.35
C MET A 641 3.40 25.60 -0.91
N TYR A 642 2.82 24.67 -1.66
CA TYR A 642 3.31 24.31 -2.99
C TYR A 642 3.26 25.52 -3.93
N SER A 643 4.32 25.69 -4.71
CA SER A 643 4.40 26.73 -5.75
C SER A 643 4.49 26.07 -7.12
N PRO A 644 3.43 26.08 -7.95
CA PRO A 644 3.47 25.51 -9.30
C PRO A 644 4.63 26.06 -10.15
N THR A 645 4.91 27.36 -10.00
CA THR A 645 6.02 28.06 -10.68
C THR A 645 7.39 27.46 -10.36
N HIS A 646 7.61 27.00 -9.14
CA HIS A 646 8.89 26.44 -8.67
C HIS A 646 8.88 24.91 -8.53
N ARG A 647 7.71 24.27 -8.69
CA ARG A 647 7.46 22.83 -8.54
C ARG A 647 7.97 22.25 -7.22
N ARG A 648 7.83 23.01 -6.13
CA ARG A 648 8.20 22.60 -4.76
C ARG A 648 7.41 23.39 -3.71
N GLU A 649 7.37 22.88 -2.48
CA GLU A 649 6.89 23.63 -1.32
C GLU A 649 7.87 24.74 -0.93
N LEU A 650 7.32 25.90 -0.59
CA LEU A 650 8.03 27.12 -0.19
C LEU A 650 7.31 27.80 0.97
N ILE A 651 8.05 28.57 1.80
CA ILE A 651 7.45 29.41 2.85
C ILE A 651 6.90 30.71 2.24
N PHE A 652 5.64 30.99 2.54
CA PHE A 652 4.94 32.24 2.23
C PHE A 652 4.65 33.03 3.51
N GLN A 653 4.58 34.35 3.39
CA GLN A 653 4.09 35.27 4.43
C GLN A 653 2.75 35.89 4.05
N LEU A 654 1.86 36.05 5.02
CA LEU A 654 0.54 36.67 4.88
C LEU A 654 0.31 37.75 5.93
N ASP A 655 -0.13 38.95 5.51
CA ASP A 655 -0.51 40.03 6.42
C ASP A 655 -1.83 39.71 7.14
N VAL A 656 -1.81 39.66 8.47
CA VAL A 656 -2.97 39.38 9.34
C VAL A 656 -4.07 40.43 9.18
N ALA A 657 -3.71 41.70 9.00
CA ALA A 657 -4.66 42.81 8.91
C ALA A 657 -5.12 43.11 7.47
N GLY A 658 -4.23 42.98 6.49
CA GLY A 658 -4.42 43.44 5.10
C GLY A 658 -5.44 42.63 4.29
N THR A 659 -5.49 42.88 2.98
CA THR A 659 -6.19 42.04 1.98
C THR A 659 -5.23 41.53 0.90
N THR A 660 -3.93 41.60 1.20
CA THR A 660 -2.83 41.16 0.34
C THR A 660 -2.79 39.64 0.27
N SER A 661 -2.65 39.11 -0.94
CA SER A 661 -2.32 37.69 -1.15
C SER A 661 -0.98 37.34 -0.49
N PRO A 662 -0.75 36.06 -0.13
CA PRO A 662 0.53 35.62 0.41
C PRO A 662 1.69 35.96 -0.53
N ARG A 663 2.84 36.29 0.05
CA ARG A 663 4.07 36.60 -0.68
C ARG A 663 5.13 35.57 -0.35
N LEU A 664 5.87 35.13 -1.36
CA LEU A 664 7.05 34.30 -1.15
C LEU A 664 8.04 35.04 -0.23
N VAL A 665 8.74 34.30 0.64
CA VAL A 665 9.86 34.83 1.44
C VAL A 665 11.17 34.33 0.81
N PRO A 666 11.69 34.97 -0.26
CA PRO A 666 12.83 34.44 -1.02
C PRO A 666 14.08 34.23 -0.16
N GLU A 667 14.24 35.02 0.90
CA GLU A 667 15.33 34.98 1.86
C GLU A 667 15.46 33.62 2.56
N ILE A 668 14.34 33.01 2.93
CA ILE A 668 14.30 31.72 3.65
C ILE A 668 14.29 30.54 2.66
N ASN A 669 13.79 30.74 1.45
CA ASN A 669 13.57 29.69 0.44
C ASN A 669 14.79 29.37 -0.44
N THR A 670 16.00 29.49 0.13
CA THR A 670 17.27 29.49 -0.62
C THR A 670 17.67 28.14 -1.21
N SER A 671 17.48 27.03 -0.50
CA SER A 671 18.02 25.72 -0.90
C SER A 671 17.12 24.53 -0.60
N MET A 672 16.58 24.43 0.62
CA MET A 672 15.84 23.25 1.11
C MET A 672 14.34 23.51 1.26
N PRO A 673 13.47 22.49 1.15
CA PRO A 673 12.06 22.60 1.52
C PRO A 673 11.94 22.65 3.06
N TRP A 674 11.01 23.47 3.56
CA TRP A 674 10.77 23.65 4.99
C TRP A 674 9.35 23.20 5.35
N THR A 675 9.21 22.39 6.41
CA THR A 675 7.93 21.78 6.80
C THR A 675 7.33 22.33 8.09
N SER A 676 8.18 22.78 9.02
CA SER A 676 7.75 23.29 10.33
C SER A 676 8.44 24.61 10.65
N ILE A 677 7.72 25.53 11.33
CA ILE A 677 8.16 26.91 11.56
C ILE A 677 7.83 27.32 13.01
N CYS A 678 8.81 27.84 13.74
CA CYS A 678 8.60 28.48 15.05
C CYS A 678 9.47 29.72 15.21
N PHE A 679 8.86 30.88 15.49
CA PHE A 679 9.60 32.11 15.76
C PHE A 679 10.22 32.12 17.16
N SER A 680 11.41 32.70 17.27
CA SER A 680 11.97 33.15 18.55
C SER A 680 11.08 34.20 19.23
N PRO A 681 11.09 34.31 20.58
CA PRO A 681 10.30 35.32 21.29
C PRO A 681 10.60 36.77 20.91
N ASP A 682 11.83 37.08 20.48
CA ASP A 682 12.25 38.40 20.02
C ASP A 682 11.98 38.66 18.52
N GLY A 683 11.66 37.61 17.75
CA GLY A 683 11.37 37.70 16.32
C GLY A 683 12.57 37.94 15.42
N THR A 684 13.80 37.69 15.89
CA THR A 684 15.04 37.88 15.10
C THR A 684 15.51 36.61 14.38
N TRP A 685 15.19 35.43 14.92
CA TRP A 685 15.44 34.12 14.31
C TRP A 685 14.23 33.19 14.45
N MET A 686 14.30 32.01 13.82
CA MET A 686 13.29 30.96 13.87
C MET A 686 13.93 29.57 13.88
N ILE A 687 13.19 28.57 14.32
CA ILE A 687 13.53 27.16 14.10
C ILE A 687 12.70 26.64 12.95
N LEU A 688 13.38 26.02 11.98
CA LEU A 688 12.79 25.38 10.82
C LEU A 688 13.13 23.89 10.81
N ALA A 689 12.17 23.04 10.41
CA ALA A 689 12.42 21.64 10.08
C ALA A 689 12.50 21.46 8.55
N SER A 690 13.47 20.69 8.07
CA SER A 690 13.57 20.27 6.67
C SER A 690 13.78 18.77 6.56
N PRO A 691 13.10 18.05 5.65
CA PRO A 691 13.34 16.63 5.37
C PRO A 691 14.69 16.36 4.68
N ASN A 692 15.39 17.39 4.16
CA ASN A 692 16.68 17.31 3.47
C ASN A 692 16.66 16.48 2.16
#